data_AF-A0A4U0RCN6-F1
#
_entry.id   AF-A0A4U0RCN6-F1
#
_cell.length_a   1.000
_cell.length_b   1.000
_cell.length_c   1.000
_cell.angle_alpha   90.00
_cell.angle_beta   90.00
_cell.angle_gamma   90.00
#
_symmetry.space_group_name_H-M   'P 1'
#
loop_
_entity.id
_entity.type
_entity.pdbx_description
1 polymer ?
#
loop_
_entity_poly.entity_id
_entity_poly.type
_entity_poly.pdbx_seq_one_letter_code
_entity_poly.pdbx_strand_id
1 'polypeptide(L)'
;MHDTPPPGLIDTPVDLTACDLEPIHIPGAIQSHGQMLIADLASLTVIGAAGVHDALGRDLLGQPLAEVLDGAFAGLAADPPQDGAPHILGTVTARGASWEALTYRSGPHLVIELLPRHPGEAVDARFLGQMQALDAGLERSSSQADLYRNAARIFRELTGFARVMIYRFIDDEAGAVVGESRDPGMSGFLNHHFPATDIPQQARALYVRNRVRVIADVAAPIQPITGIVPEIDRVDLSNSMLRSVSPIHLRYLRNMGVRASASMSIVKDGALWGLVACHHDHPHDLSLTTRLACQSLADSLSRQIHLREETVLYRERIRLRAQEDTVLSRLGPDDRLNGFFAQSGEALADLVGADGFAAVQGTEIFRFGSCPDMDALMALSRHLRRPAALKPFVSAQLSRDIPEALAYRDLASGLLAVTMSTEEPTVLMWFRAEKLQVVTWAGNPHAGVPALPGASLEPRASFAAWSDEVRGRSRPWTAAETEAVARLVRLLLEARNTRRIRKLNAELSVTLKENDSLIQQKSFLLREVNHRVQNSLSLVASFLRMQARGAAPEVRSQLDEAQSRLSAVSLVHRRLYQDDSAEIVDLSVYLDDLMRDMTSALDPAWTSSIQTDFAPIQVSADRAVTIGLLTNEIVANAVKYAYEGRPGPVSVVLKTTRDGLRLDVSDQGVGTDGTVKGTGFGMRMASALVEQLDGQLQTADNAPGLRLTVTAPLD
;
A
#
# COMPACT_ATOMS: atom_id res chain seq x y z
N MET A 1 -32.94 -9.77 -50.46
CA MET A 1 -32.63 -8.48 -49.82
C MET A 1 -32.76 -8.70 -48.33
N HIS A 2 -31.63 -8.94 -47.67
CA HIS A 2 -31.56 -9.15 -46.23
C HIS A 2 -31.33 -7.79 -45.58
N ASP A 3 -32.30 -7.31 -44.81
CA ASP A 3 -32.16 -6.12 -44.00
C ASP A 3 -31.15 -6.38 -42.88
N THR A 4 -30.05 -5.65 -42.95
CA THR A 4 -29.08 -5.46 -41.86
C THR A 4 -29.76 -4.82 -40.65
N PRO A 5 -29.53 -5.30 -39.41
CA PRO A 5 -30.00 -4.63 -38.21
C PRO A 5 -29.19 -3.33 -37.98
N PRO A 6 -29.78 -2.32 -37.34
CA PRO A 6 -29.11 -1.04 -37.11
C PRO A 6 -27.94 -1.17 -36.11
N PRO A 7 -26.94 -0.26 -36.16
CA PRO A 7 -25.80 -0.28 -35.26
C PRO A 7 -26.22 0.01 -33.81
N GLY A 8 -25.52 -0.66 -32.88
CA GLY A 8 -25.87 -0.82 -31.48
C GLY A 8 -26.22 0.47 -30.74
N LEU A 9 -27.36 0.42 -30.05
CA LEU A 9 -27.65 1.28 -28.92
C LEU A 9 -26.56 1.05 -27.87
N ILE A 10 -25.86 2.13 -27.56
CA ILE A 10 -25.01 2.24 -26.38
C ILE A 10 -25.87 1.85 -25.17
N ASP A 11 -25.36 0.94 -24.36
CA ASP A 11 -25.96 0.39 -23.13
C ASP A 11 -26.19 1.54 -22.11
N THR A 12 -27.22 2.35 -22.32
CA THR A 12 -27.67 3.32 -21.34
C THR A 12 -28.32 2.56 -20.19
N PRO A 13 -27.90 2.78 -18.93
CA PRO A 13 -28.49 2.09 -17.79
C PRO A 13 -29.99 2.32 -17.78
N VAL A 14 -30.75 1.22 -17.83
CA VAL A 14 -32.21 1.22 -17.73
C VAL A 14 -32.59 1.91 -16.42
N ASP A 15 -33.51 2.86 -16.49
CA ASP A 15 -34.00 3.59 -15.32
C ASP A 15 -34.89 2.65 -14.47
N LEU A 16 -34.25 1.91 -13.55
CA LEU A 16 -34.87 0.91 -12.66
C LEU A 16 -35.77 1.53 -11.57
N THR A 17 -35.79 2.86 -11.47
CA THR A 17 -36.35 3.58 -10.31
C THR A 17 -37.87 3.46 -10.15
N ALA A 18 -38.64 3.23 -11.22
CA ALA A 18 -40.11 3.18 -11.15
C ALA A 18 -40.64 1.97 -10.36
N CYS A 19 -40.00 0.81 -10.45
CA CYS A 19 -40.37 -0.37 -9.66
C CYS A 19 -40.04 -0.20 -8.18
N ASP A 20 -39.01 0.57 -7.85
CA ASP A 20 -38.56 0.77 -6.47
C ASP A 20 -39.51 1.65 -5.64
N LEU A 21 -40.46 2.34 -6.31
CA LEU A 21 -41.39 3.29 -5.69
C LEU A 21 -42.67 2.65 -5.09
N GLU A 22 -43.01 1.40 -5.42
CA GLU A 22 -44.20 0.75 -4.84
C GLU A 22 -43.97 0.49 -3.33
N PRO A 23 -44.78 1.06 -2.42
CA PRO A 23 -44.57 0.93 -0.99
C PRO A 23 -45.10 -0.41 -0.47
N ILE A 24 -44.45 -1.51 -0.87
CA ILE A 24 -44.88 -2.89 -0.60
C ILE A 24 -44.90 -3.26 0.90
N HIS A 25 -44.35 -2.43 1.78
CA HIS A 25 -44.37 -2.59 3.23
C HIS A 25 -45.70 -2.14 3.89
N ILE A 26 -46.48 -1.29 3.22
CA ILE A 26 -47.77 -0.76 3.70
C ILE A 26 -48.91 -1.03 2.69
N PRO A 27 -49.19 -2.29 2.34
CA PRO A 27 -50.13 -2.57 1.25
C PRO A 27 -51.62 -2.50 1.66
N GLY A 28 -51.93 -2.19 2.92
CA GLY A 28 -53.32 -2.10 3.43
C GLY A 28 -54.12 -3.39 3.43
N ALA A 29 -53.48 -4.53 3.20
CA ALA A 29 -54.14 -5.82 3.13
C ALA A 29 -53.21 -6.98 3.51
N ILE A 30 -53.82 -8.12 3.82
CA ILE A 30 -53.15 -9.40 4.06
C ILE A 30 -53.60 -10.47 3.06
N GLN A 31 -52.92 -11.61 3.06
CA GLN A 31 -53.34 -12.82 2.36
C GLN A 31 -54.42 -13.55 3.16
N SER A 32 -55.31 -14.29 2.49
CA SER A 32 -56.49 -14.90 3.12
C SER A 32 -56.25 -16.18 3.93
N HIS A 33 -55.01 -16.67 4.02
CA HIS A 33 -54.70 -17.91 4.73
C HIS A 33 -54.48 -17.73 6.24
N GLY A 34 -54.70 -16.53 6.76
CA GLY A 34 -54.62 -16.24 8.19
C GLY A 34 -55.46 -15.03 8.59
N GLN A 35 -55.38 -14.70 9.86
CA GLN A 35 -56.10 -13.59 10.50
C GLN A 35 -55.10 -12.57 11.05
N MET A 36 -55.47 -11.30 11.02
CA MET A 36 -54.68 -10.23 11.63
C MET A 36 -55.55 -9.37 12.55
N LEU A 37 -55.02 -9.07 13.72
CA LEU A 37 -55.54 -8.07 14.66
C LEU A 37 -54.47 -7.00 14.88
N ILE A 38 -54.90 -5.75 14.96
CA ILE A 38 -54.04 -4.60 15.24
C ILE A 38 -54.60 -3.93 16.48
N ALA A 39 -53.80 -3.87 17.54
CA ALA A 39 -54.15 -3.23 18.80
C ALA A 39 -53.33 -1.97 19.02
N ASP A 40 -53.91 -0.98 19.71
CA ASP A 40 -53.16 0.15 20.24
C ASP A 40 -52.22 -0.34 21.36
N LEU A 41 -50.94 0.02 21.31
CA LEU A 41 -49.95 -0.53 22.23
C LEU A 41 -50.15 -0.06 23.69
N ALA A 42 -50.73 1.13 23.89
CA ALA A 42 -50.92 1.70 25.22
C ALA A 42 -52.14 1.13 25.95
N SER A 43 -53.25 0.98 25.23
CA SER A 43 -54.53 0.50 25.79
C SER A 43 -54.77 -0.99 25.56
N LEU A 44 -54.02 -1.64 24.67
CA LEU A 44 -54.25 -3.01 24.20
C LEU A 44 -55.68 -3.23 23.67
N THR A 45 -56.29 -2.17 23.13
CA THR A 45 -57.61 -2.23 22.49
C THR A 45 -57.43 -2.57 21.01
N VAL A 46 -58.24 -3.48 20.48
CA VAL A 46 -58.21 -3.83 19.05
C VAL A 46 -58.77 -2.66 18.24
N ILE A 47 -57.93 -2.06 17.40
CA ILE A 47 -58.26 -0.88 16.57
C ILE A 47 -58.34 -1.20 15.08
N GLY A 48 -57.83 -2.35 14.66
CA GLY A 48 -57.89 -2.84 13.28
C GLY A 48 -57.89 -4.36 13.19
N ALA A 49 -58.40 -4.88 12.07
CA ALA A 49 -58.47 -6.31 11.79
C ALA A 49 -58.53 -6.60 10.28
N ALA A 50 -58.05 -7.78 9.89
CA ALA A 50 -58.13 -8.29 8.51
C ALA A 50 -58.28 -9.81 8.49
N GLY A 51 -58.98 -10.33 7.47
CA GLY A 51 -59.22 -11.76 7.27
C GLY A 51 -60.34 -12.35 8.14
N VAL A 52 -60.92 -11.56 9.04
CA VAL A 52 -61.83 -12.00 10.11
C VAL A 52 -63.18 -12.43 9.54
N HIS A 53 -63.28 -13.70 9.17
CA HIS A 53 -64.54 -14.31 8.75
C HIS A 53 -64.87 -15.51 9.65
N ASP A 54 -66.06 -15.43 10.26
CA ASP A 54 -66.82 -16.41 11.05
C ASP A 54 -66.13 -17.09 12.28
N ALA A 55 -64.81 -17.31 12.30
CA ALA A 55 -64.13 -18.07 13.36
C ALA A 55 -63.77 -17.27 14.62
N LEU A 56 -63.47 -15.97 14.50
CA LEU A 56 -63.22 -15.06 15.64
C LEU A 56 -64.45 -14.19 15.97
N GLY A 57 -65.54 -14.26 15.21
CA GLY A 57 -66.74 -13.43 15.38
C GLY A 57 -66.67 -12.03 14.75
N ARG A 58 -67.81 -11.35 14.63
CA ARG A 58 -67.99 -10.12 13.82
C ARG A 58 -67.86 -8.78 14.56
N ASP A 59 -67.62 -8.81 15.87
CA ASP A 59 -67.52 -7.61 16.70
C ASP A 59 -66.27 -7.70 17.58
N LEU A 60 -65.14 -7.23 17.04
CA LEU A 60 -63.80 -7.29 17.65
C LEU A 60 -63.19 -5.91 17.88
N LEU A 61 -63.55 -4.93 17.05
CA LEU A 61 -62.98 -3.60 17.10
C LEU A 61 -63.50 -2.86 18.34
N GLY A 62 -62.61 -2.17 19.04
CA GLY A 62 -62.91 -1.46 20.29
C GLY A 62 -62.92 -2.37 21.53
N GLN A 63 -62.76 -3.68 21.39
CA GLN A 63 -62.66 -4.61 22.53
C GLN A 63 -61.21 -4.73 23.03
N PRO A 64 -60.99 -4.98 24.34
CA PRO A 64 -59.67 -5.34 24.86
C PRO A 64 -59.15 -6.62 24.19
N LEU A 65 -57.87 -6.63 23.80
CA LEU A 65 -57.23 -7.77 23.14
C LEU A 65 -57.36 -9.07 23.96
N ALA A 66 -57.27 -8.96 25.28
CA ALA A 66 -57.44 -10.09 26.19
C ALA A 66 -58.85 -10.70 26.14
N GLU A 67 -59.90 -9.93 25.87
CA GLU A 67 -61.26 -10.46 25.73
C GLU A 67 -61.46 -11.13 24.36
N VAL A 68 -60.85 -10.57 23.32
CA VAL A 68 -60.92 -11.14 21.96
C VAL A 68 -60.22 -12.50 21.88
N LEU A 69 -59.17 -12.71 22.68
CA LEU A 69 -58.29 -13.87 22.62
C LEU A 69 -58.37 -14.73 23.90
N ASP A 70 -59.51 -14.70 24.61
CA ASP A 70 -59.81 -15.54 25.79
C ASP A 70 -58.71 -15.54 26.87
N GLY A 71 -58.12 -14.38 27.13
CA GLY A 71 -57.05 -14.18 28.12
C GLY A 71 -55.66 -14.60 27.65
N ALA A 72 -55.53 -15.19 26.45
CA ALA A 72 -54.24 -15.26 25.79
C ALA A 72 -53.71 -13.83 25.65
N PHE A 73 -52.40 -13.65 25.88
CA PHE A 73 -51.71 -12.35 25.83
C PHE A 73 -51.80 -11.46 27.08
N ALA A 74 -52.36 -11.90 28.19
CA ALA A 74 -52.31 -11.14 29.45
C ALA A 74 -50.88 -10.78 29.90
N GLY A 75 -49.88 -11.60 29.56
CA GLY A 75 -48.46 -11.36 29.86
C GLY A 75 -47.76 -10.32 28.96
N LEU A 76 -48.30 -10.01 27.76
CA LEU A 76 -47.71 -9.02 26.84
C LEU A 76 -47.78 -7.58 27.36
N ALA A 77 -48.74 -7.30 28.26
CA ALA A 77 -48.81 -6.01 28.94
C ALA A 77 -47.61 -5.77 29.87
N ALA A 78 -46.99 -6.84 30.37
CA ALA A 78 -45.84 -6.77 31.29
C ALA A 78 -44.50 -6.66 30.54
N ASP A 79 -44.40 -7.24 29.34
CA ASP A 79 -43.19 -7.23 28.51
C ASP A 79 -43.57 -7.13 27.01
N PRO A 80 -43.77 -5.91 26.48
CA PRO A 80 -44.15 -5.73 25.09
C PRO A 80 -43.00 -6.11 24.15
N PRO A 81 -43.29 -6.64 22.94
CA PRO A 81 -42.25 -7.03 22.00
C PRO A 81 -41.40 -5.82 21.62
N GLN A 82 -40.08 -6.04 21.63
CA GLN A 82 -39.13 -5.03 21.14
C GLN A 82 -39.38 -4.76 19.66
N ASP A 83 -39.00 -3.55 19.24
CA ASP A 83 -39.21 -3.13 17.85
C ASP A 83 -38.42 -4.04 16.89
N GLY A 84 -39.06 -4.42 15.78
CA GLY A 84 -38.37 -5.08 14.67
C GLY A 84 -38.40 -6.61 14.58
N ALA A 85 -38.72 -7.38 15.62
CA ALA A 85 -38.71 -8.85 15.56
C ALA A 85 -40.07 -9.50 15.91
N PRO A 86 -40.58 -10.45 15.09
CA PRO A 86 -41.75 -11.25 15.46
C PRO A 86 -41.48 -12.11 16.69
N HIS A 87 -42.35 -11.97 17.70
CA HIS A 87 -42.38 -12.81 18.87
C HIS A 87 -43.39 -13.95 18.66
N ILE A 88 -42.92 -15.19 18.73
CA ILE A 88 -43.77 -16.38 18.57
C ILE A 88 -44.43 -16.70 19.90
N LEU A 89 -45.75 -16.72 19.90
CA LEU A 89 -46.57 -16.94 21.09
C LEU A 89 -47.02 -18.40 21.23
N GLY A 90 -46.89 -19.16 20.13
CA GLY A 90 -47.29 -20.55 20.05
C GLY A 90 -48.80 -20.71 19.89
N THR A 91 -49.33 -21.85 20.33
CA THR A 91 -50.74 -22.17 20.16
C THR A 91 -51.62 -21.32 21.09
N VAL A 92 -52.57 -20.60 20.50
CA VAL A 92 -53.58 -19.81 21.21
C VAL A 92 -54.96 -20.31 20.86
N THR A 93 -55.81 -20.47 21.87
CA THR A 93 -57.22 -20.83 21.66
C THR A 93 -58.06 -19.61 21.93
N ALA A 94 -58.89 -19.24 20.95
CA ALA A 94 -59.80 -18.11 21.04
C ALA A 94 -61.13 -18.48 20.39
N ARG A 95 -62.24 -18.23 21.09
CA ARG A 95 -63.62 -18.42 20.63
C ARG A 95 -63.89 -19.81 20.03
N GLY A 96 -63.27 -20.84 20.61
CA GLY A 96 -63.44 -22.24 20.22
C GLY A 96 -62.56 -22.73 19.07
N ALA A 97 -61.66 -21.89 18.54
CA ALA A 97 -60.68 -22.25 17.53
C ALA A 97 -59.24 -22.12 18.06
N SER A 98 -58.35 -23.02 17.65
CA SER A 98 -56.92 -22.95 17.99
C SER A 98 -56.10 -22.49 16.80
N TRP A 99 -55.19 -21.55 17.07
CA TRP A 99 -54.35 -20.88 16.10
C TRP A 99 -52.89 -20.96 16.53
N GLU A 100 -51.98 -20.86 15.57
CA GLU A 100 -50.59 -20.52 15.85
C GLU A 100 -50.45 -19.00 15.80
N ALA A 101 -50.03 -18.39 16.91
CA ALA A 101 -50.00 -16.95 17.06
C ALA A 101 -48.58 -16.40 17.10
N LEU A 102 -48.41 -15.23 16.47
CA LEU A 102 -47.20 -14.41 16.58
C LEU A 102 -47.59 -12.94 16.67
N THR A 103 -46.71 -12.14 17.26
CA THR A 103 -46.96 -10.71 17.46
C THR A 103 -45.69 -9.91 17.22
N TYR A 104 -45.84 -8.66 16.77
CA TYR A 104 -44.73 -7.73 16.67
C TYR A 104 -45.21 -6.29 16.85
N ARG A 105 -44.28 -5.42 17.24
CA ARG A 105 -44.52 -3.99 17.32
C ARG A 105 -44.33 -3.33 15.96
N SER A 106 -45.24 -2.42 15.60
CA SER A 106 -45.13 -1.53 14.45
C SER A 106 -45.50 -0.11 14.87
N GLY A 107 -44.51 0.69 15.29
CA GLY A 107 -44.72 2.04 15.78
C GLY A 107 -45.59 2.06 17.05
N PRO A 108 -46.76 2.73 17.05
CA PRO A 108 -47.69 2.75 18.19
C PRO A 108 -48.62 1.53 18.24
N HIS A 109 -48.50 0.59 17.30
CA HIS A 109 -49.39 -0.55 17.17
C HIS A 109 -48.72 -1.86 17.56
N LEU A 110 -49.51 -2.75 18.14
CA LEU A 110 -49.19 -4.17 18.31
C LEU A 110 -49.94 -4.95 17.23
N VAL A 111 -49.21 -5.63 16.34
CA VAL A 111 -49.80 -6.48 15.30
C VAL A 111 -49.76 -7.92 15.76
N ILE A 112 -50.89 -8.61 15.67
CA ILE A 112 -51.07 -10.02 16.02
C ILE A 112 -51.50 -10.77 14.76
N GLU A 113 -50.80 -11.85 14.44
CA GLU A 113 -51.16 -12.74 13.35
C GLU A 113 -51.54 -14.11 13.89
N LEU A 114 -52.64 -14.64 13.39
CA LEU A 114 -53.12 -15.97 13.72
C LEU A 114 -53.12 -16.81 12.45
N LEU A 115 -52.29 -17.85 12.47
CA LEU A 115 -52.17 -18.82 11.40
C LEU A 115 -52.98 -20.07 11.75
N PRO A 116 -53.59 -20.74 10.76
CA PRO A 116 -54.30 -21.98 10.99
C PRO A 116 -53.34 -23.03 11.55
N ARG A 117 -53.80 -23.77 12.56
CA ARG A 117 -53.04 -24.88 13.12
C ARG A 117 -53.19 -26.11 12.22
N HIS A 118 -52.08 -26.70 11.78
CA HIS A 118 -52.11 -27.94 11.03
C HIS A 118 -52.20 -29.16 11.98
N PRO A 119 -53.19 -30.05 11.79
CA PRO A 119 -53.33 -31.24 12.63
C PRO A 119 -52.10 -32.17 12.47
N GLY A 120 -51.50 -32.61 13.59
CA GLY A 120 -50.40 -33.58 13.59
C GLY A 120 -48.99 -33.01 13.60
N GLU A 121 -48.82 -31.68 13.47
CA GLU A 121 -47.53 -31.01 13.63
C GLU A 121 -47.26 -30.67 15.10
N ALA A 122 -46.86 -31.67 15.88
CA ALA A 122 -46.24 -31.42 17.18
C ALA A 122 -44.72 -31.33 17.02
N VAL A 123 -44.09 -30.32 17.63
CA VAL A 123 -42.63 -30.30 17.81
C VAL A 123 -42.29 -31.36 18.86
N ASP A 124 -42.02 -32.58 18.39
CA ASP A 124 -41.62 -33.71 19.23
C ASP A 124 -40.14 -34.05 19.05
N ALA A 125 -39.64 -35.03 19.81
CA ALA A 125 -38.25 -35.47 19.70
C ALA A 125 -37.90 -36.02 18.30
N ARG A 126 -38.88 -36.53 17.54
CA ARG A 126 -38.66 -37.01 16.18
C ARG A 126 -38.44 -35.85 15.23
N PHE A 127 -39.23 -34.78 15.35
CA PHE A 127 -39.01 -33.56 14.58
C PHE A 127 -37.64 -32.94 14.85
N LEU A 128 -37.24 -32.85 16.12
CA LEU A 128 -35.90 -32.35 16.48
C LEU A 128 -34.79 -33.24 15.92
N GLY A 129 -34.93 -34.57 16.00
CA GLY A 129 -33.99 -35.52 15.39
C GLY A 129 -33.93 -35.41 13.86
N GLN A 130 -35.07 -35.18 13.20
CA GLN A 130 -35.14 -34.92 11.77
C GLN A 130 -34.38 -33.64 11.42
N MET A 131 -34.59 -32.54 12.16
CA MET A 131 -33.87 -31.28 11.94
C MET A 131 -32.36 -31.45 12.08
N GLN A 132 -31.90 -32.14 13.13
CA GLN A 132 -30.47 -32.45 13.30
C GLN A 132 -29.91 -33.28 12.14
N ALA A 133 -30.67 -34.25 11.63
CA ALA A 133 -30.26 -35.07 10.49
C ALA A 133 -30.17 -34.28 9.19
N LEU A 134 -31.10 -33.33 8.96
CA LEU A 134 -31.09 -32.43 7.80
C LEU A 134 -29.90 -31.47 7.87
N ASP A 135 -29.63 -30.86 9.03
CA ASP A 135 -28.47 -30.00 9.26
C ASP A 135 -27.15 -30.76 9.02
N ALA A 136 -27.00 -31.95 9.61
CA ALA A 136 -25.83 -32.81 9.36
C ALA A 136 -25.71 -33.23 7.89
N GLY A 137 -26.82 -33.26 7.15
CA GLY A 137 -26.85 -33.48 5.70
C GLY A 137 -26.18 -32.33 4.92
N LEU A 138 -26.44 -31.08 5.32
CA LEU A 138 -25.79 -29.91 4.73
C LEU A 138 -24.28 -29.94 5.00
N GLU A 139 -23.89 -30.17 6.26
CA GLU A 139 -22.50 -30.18 6.71
C GLU A 139 -21.61 -31.17 5.94
N ARG A 140 -22.12 -32.38 5.67
CA ARG A 140 -21.38 -33.47 4.99
C ARG A 140 -21.14 -33.25 3.49
N SER A 141 -21.63 -32.17 2.89
CA SER A 141 -21.49 -31.94 1.45
C SER A 141 -20.02 -31.77 1.03
N SER A 142 -19.55 -32.52 0.04
CA SER A 142 -18.13 -32.56 -0.38
C SER A 142 -17.65 -31.30 -1.13
N SER A 143 -18.56 -30.59 -1.79
CA SER A 143 -18.26 -29.42 -2.60
C SER A 143 -19.35 -28.36 -2.47
N GLN A 144 -19.09 -27.16 -2.98
CA GLN A 144 -20.08 -26.08 -3.03
C GLN A 144 -21.28 -26.44 -3.93
N ALA A 145 -21.03 -27.09 -5.06
CA ALA A 145 -22.09 -27.57 -5.95
C ALA A 145 -22.94 -28.67 -5.28
N ASP A 146 -22.32 -29.59 -4.53
CA ASP A 146 -23.06 -30.61 -3.79
C ASP A 146 -23.86 -30.00 -2.63
N LEU A 147 -23.34 -28.98 -1.96
CA LEU A 147 -24.07 -28.25 -0.92
C LEU A 147 -25.36 -27.64 -1.48
N TYR A 148 -25.30 -26.94 -2.63
CA TYR A 148 -26.49 -26.33 -3.23
C TYR A 148 -27.54 -27.36 -3.67
N ARG A 149 -27.09 -28.47 -4.26
CA ARG A 149 -27.98 -29.57 -4.66
C ARG A 149 -28.64 -30.23 -3.44
N ASN A 150 -27.86 -30.51 -2.40
CA ASN A 150 -28.36 -31.09 -1.16
C ASN A 150 -29.31 -30.16 -0.44
N ALA A 151 -29.00 -28.86 -0.38
CA ALA A 151 -29.89 -27.84 0.19
C ALA A 151 -31.24 -27.82 -0.53
N ALA A 152 -31.25 -27.74 -1.87
CA ALA A 152 -32.51 -27.75 -2.62
C ALA A 152 -33.34 -29.01 -2.33
N ARG A 153 -32.69 -30.19 -2.23
CA ARG A 153 -33.36 -31.44 -1.86
C ARG A 153 -33.95 -31.41 -0.44
N ILE A 154 -33.15 -30.98 0.54
CA ILE A 154 -33.57 -30.89 1.95
C ILE A 154 -34.75 -29.95 2.13
N PHE A 155 -34.69 -28.76 1.51
CA PHE A 155 -35.81 -27.82 1.55
C PHE A 155 -37.04 -28.35 0.82
N ARG A 156 -36.88 -29.10 -0.29
CA ARG A 156 -38.01 -29.77 -0.95
C ARG A 156 -38.67 -30.81 -0.05
N GLU A 157 -37.88 -31.64 0.63
CA GLU A 157 -38.36 -32.65 1.58
C GLU A 157 -39.06 -32.03 2.79
N LEU A 158 -38.54 -30.92 3.32
CA LEU A 158 -39.12 -30.23 4.47
C LEU A 158 -40.41 -29.46 4.11
N THR A 159 -40.44 -28.81 2.95
CA THR A 159 -41.54 -27.90 2.58
C THR A 159 -42.65 -28.56 1.77
N GLY A 160 -42.36 -29.67 1.09
CA GLY A 160 -43.29 -30.33 0.18
C GLY A 160 -43.55 -29.57 -1.12
N PHE A 161 -42.84 -28.47 -1.39
CA PHE A 161 -42.97 -27.74 -2.66
C PHE A 161 -42.46 -28.60 -3.82
N ALA A 162 -43.06 -28.47 -5.01
CA ALA A 162 -42.71 -29.31 -6.15
C ALA A 162 -41.40 -28.87 -6.84
N ARG A 163 -40.94 -27.63 -6.63
CA ARG A 163 -39.63 -27.15 -7.09
C ARG A 163 -39.01 -26.26 -6.04
N VAL A 164 -37.74 -26.52 -5.73
CA VAL A 164 -36.93 -25.70 -4.84
C VAL A 164 -35.63 -25.35 -5.52
N MET A 165 -35.26 -24.08 -5.47
CA MET A 165 -34.09 -23.50 -6.10
C MET A 165 -33.24 -22.78 -5.07
N ILE A 166 -31.93 -22.93 -5.17
CA ILE A 166 -30.97 -22.05 -4.50
C ILE A 166 -30.64 -20.96 -5.50
N TYR A 167 -31.21 -19.79 -5.28
CA TYR A 167 -31.03 -18.59 -6.09
C TYR A 167 -29.95 -17.71 -5.45
N ARG A 168 -28.92 -17.35 -6.21
CA ARG A 168 -27.80 -16.52 -5.75
C ARG A 168 -27.83 -15.19 -6.47
N PHE A 169 -27.70 -14.08 -5.74
CA PHE A 169 -27.42 -12.78 -6.34
C PHE A 169 -25.95 -12.73 -6.80
N ILE A 170 -25.73 -12.27 -8.02
CA ILE A 170 -24.42 -12.10 -8.66
C ILE A 170 -24.16 -10.61 -8.92
N ASP A 171 -23.02 -10.30 -9.56
CA ASP A 171 -22.66 -8.93 -9.90
C ASP A 171 -23.77 -8.24 -10.73
N ASP A 172 -23.95 -6.93 -10.56
CA ASP A 172 -25.04 -6.11 -11.14
C ASP A 172 -26.46 -6.46 -10.63
N GLU A 173 -26.58 -7.09 -9.46
CA GLU A 173 -27.85 -7.43 -8.77
C GLU A 173 -28.76 -8.41 -9.52
N ALA A 174 -28.34 -8.89 -10.70
CA ALA A 174 -28.92 -10.07 -11.32
C ALA A 174 -28.74 -11.30 -10.42
N GLY A 175 -29.47 -12.37 -10.67
CA GLY A 175 -29.24 -13.61 -9.95
C GLY A 175 -29.32 -14.85 -10.81
N ALA A 176 -28.78 -15.94 -10.28
CA ALA A 176 -28.66 -17.20 -10.97
C ALA A 176 -29.03 -18.37 -10.06
N VAL A 177 -29.64 -19.41 -10.64
CA VAL A 177 -29.98 -20.63 -9.91
C VAL A 177 -28.76 -21.55 -9.86
N VAL A 178 -28.19 -21.72 -8.67
CA VAL A 178 -26.96 -22.50 -8.43
C VAL A 178 -27.22 -23.91 -7.88
N GLY A 179 -28.46 -24.19 -7.49
CA GLY A 179 -28.91 -25.51 -7.08
C GLY A 179 -30.41 -25.66 -7.31
N GLU A 180 -30.87 -26.87 -7.63
CA GLU A 180 -32.28 -27.14 -7.90
C GLU A 180 -32.64 -28.56 -7.48
N SER A 181 -33.85 -28.73 -6.96
CA SER A 181 -34.53 -30.00 -6.75
C SER A 181 -35.99 -29.84 -7.15
N ARG A 182 -36.50 -30.72 -8.01
CA ARG A 182 -37.84 -30.57 -8.57
C ARG A 182 -38.52 -31.90 -8.85
N ASP A 183 -39.83 -31.84 -8.97
CA ASP A 183 -40.67 -32.90 -9.50
C ASP A 183 -40.37 -33.10 -10.99
N PRO A 184 -40.46 -34.34 -11.51
CA PRO A 184 -40.15 -34.63 -12.91
C PRO A 184 -40.96 -33.80 -13.92
N GLY A 185 -42.21 -33.43 -13.58
CA GLY A 185 -43.12 -32.69 -14.45
C GLY A 185 -42.94 -31.16 -14.49
N MET A 186 -42.13 -30.59 -13.60
CA MET A 186 -41.91 -29.13 -13.52
C MET A 186 -40.75 -28.68 -14.42
N SER A 187 -40.81 -27.49 -15.01
CA SER A 187 -39.66 -26.94 -15.74
C SER A 187 -38.46 -26.69 -14.81
N GLY A 188 -37.24 -26.90 -15.31
CA GLY A 188 -36.00 -26.65 -14.56
C GLY A 188 -35.41 -25.29 -14.88
N PHE A 189 -34.84 -24.65 -13.86
CA PHE A 189 -34.15 -23.36 -13.98
C PHE A 189 -32.69 -23.43 -13.54
N LEU A 190 -32.14 -24.62 -13.26
CA LEU A 190 -30.71 -24.75 -12.94
C LEU A 190 -29.84 -24.04 -13.99
N ASN A 191 -28.88 -23.22 -13.51
CA ASN A 191 -27.99 -22.35 -14.30
C ASN A 191 -28.66 -21.19 -15.06
N HIS A 192 -29.97 -20.98 -14.91
CA HIS A 192 -30.64 -19.83 -15.52
C HIS A 192 -30.38 -18.55 -14.73
N HIS A 193 -30.25 -17.45 -15.47
CA HIS A 193 -30.10 -16.10 -14.96
C HIS A 193 -31.43 -15.34 -14.99
N PHE A 194 -31.58 -14.42 -14.05
CA PHE A 194 -32.76 -13.60 -13.83
C PHE A 194 -32.29 -12.13 -13.67
N PRO A 195 -32.94 -11.17 -14.34
CA PRO A 195 -32.54 -9.76 -14.27
C PRO A 195 -32.83 -9.17 -12.89
N ALA A 196 -32.08 -8.13 -12.53
CA ALA A 196 -32.23 -7.42 -11.25
C ALA A 196 -33.65 -6.87 -11.01
N THR A 197 -34.36 -6.55 -12.10
CA THR A 197 -35.77 -6.07 -12.08
C THR A 197 -36.75 -7.05 -11.45
N ASP A 198 -36.43 -8.35 -11.42
CA ASP A 198 -37.34 -9.37 -10.89
C ASP A 198 -37.52 -9.28 -9.38
N ILE A 199 -36.48 -8.80 -8.69
CA ILE A 199 -36.48 -8.61 -7.24
C ILE A 199 -35.93 -7.20 -6.97
N PRO A 200 -36.79 -6.17 -7.01
CA PRO A 200 -36.43 -4.76 -6.79
C PRO A 200 -35.73 -4.49 -5.45
N GLN A 201 -35.06 -3.35 -5.31
CA GLN A 201 -34.18 -3.07 -4.17
C GLN A 201 -34.92 -3.07 -2.82
N GLN A 202 -36.11 -2.47 -2.78
CA GLN A 202 -36.98 -2.45 -1.61
C GLN A 202 -37.48 -3.86 -1.23
N ALA A 203 -37.68 -4.75 -2.20
CA ALA A 203 -38.03 -6.14 -1.92
C ALA A 203 -36.84 -6.89 -1.30
N ARG A 204 -35.62 -6.67 -1.81
CA ARG A 204 -34.38 -7.23 -1.23
C ARG A 204 -34.15 -6.75 0.20
N ALA A 205 -34.36 -5.47 0.48
CA ALA A 205 -34.25 -4.92 1.83
C ALA A 205 -35.24 -5.59 2.80
N LEU A 206 -36.48 -5.84 2.35
CA LEU A 206 -37.47 -6.56 3.15
C LEU A 206 -37.11 -8.03 3.38
N TYR A 207 -36.44 -8.70 2.43
CA TYR A 207 -35.96 -10.08 2.64
C TYR A 207 -34.87 -10.18 3.71
N VAL A 208 -34.12 -9.11 3.97
CA VAL A 208 -33.17 -9.07 5.10
C VAL A 208 -33.92 -8.94 6.43
N ARG A 209 -34.95 -8.08 6.48
CA ARG A 209 -35.76 -7.83 7.69
C ARG A 209 -36.68 -9.02 8.02
N ASN A 210 -37.36 -9.58 7.03
CA ASN A 210 -38.26 -10.71 7.16
C ASN A 210 -37.78 -11.87 6.27
N ARG A 211 -37.29 -12.91 6.94
CA ARG A 211 -36.48 -13.97 6.33
C ARG A 211 -37.29 -15.10 5.70
N VAL A 212 -38.60 -15.13 5.92
CA VAL A 212 -39.49 -16.15 5.33
C VAL A 212 -40.72 -15.47 4.76
N ARG A 213 -40.99 -15.74 3.49
CA ARG A 213 -42.16 -15.23 2.79
C ARG A 213 -42.92 -16.38 2.16
N VAL A 214 -44.23 -16.43 2.38
CA VAL A 214 -45.11 -17.46 1.80
C VAL A 214 -46.27 -16.78 1.08
N ILE A 215 -46.59 -17.33 -0.08
CA ILE A 215 -47.73 -17.01 -0.94
C ILE A 215 -48.46 -18.33 -1.16
N ALA A 216 -49.46 -18.60 -0.30
CA ALA A 216 -50.14 -19.89 -0.27
C ALA A 216 -50.97 -20.16 -1.53
N ASP A 217 -51.58 -19.12 -2.10
CA ASP A 217 -52.26 -19.17 -3.40
C ASP A 217 -52.21 -17.80 -4.10
N VAL A 218 -51.66 -17.79 -5.31
CA VAL A 218 -51.56 -16.61 -6.19
C VAL A 218 -52.93 -16.12 -6.69
N ALA A 219 -53.96 -16.96 -6.66
CA ALA A 219 -55.33 -16.57 -7.05
C ALA A 219 -56.25 -16.25 -5.86
N ALA A 220 -55.78 -16.42 -4.62
CA ALA A 220 -56.61 -16.12 -3.46
C ALA A 220 -56.90 -14.61 -3.35
N PRO A 221 -58.11 -14.23 -2.89
CA PRO A 221 -58.44 -12.83 -2.67
C PRO A 221 -57.61 -12.27 -1.50
N ILE A 222 -57.09 -11.05 -1.65
CA ILE A 222 -56.51 -10.31 -0.53
C ILE A 222 -57.60 -9.86 0.43
N GLN A 223 -57.25 -9.73 1.71
CA GLN A 223 -58.15 -9.30 2.78
C GLN A 223 -57.73 -7.91 3.25
N PRO A 224 -58.52 -6.86 2.99
CA PRO A 224 -58.16 -5.50 3.40
C PRO A 224 -58.17 -5.35 4.91
N ILE A 225 -57.30 -4.49 5.42
CA ILE A 225 -57.30 -4.06 6.81
C ILE A 225 -58.42 -3.06 7.01
N THR A 226 -59.27 -3.33 7.99
CA THR A 226 -60.37 -2.45 8.41
C THR A 226 -60.16 -2.05 9.85
N GLY A 227 -60.59 -0.87 10.27
CA GLY A 227 -60.40 -0.41 11.64
C GLY A 227 -61.22 0.83 11.99
N ILE A 228 -61.10 1.26 13.24
CA ILE A 228 -61.85 2.39 13.82
C ILE A 228 -61.04 3.68 13.90
N VAL A 229 -59.75 3.64 13.54
CA VAL A 229 -58.85 4.80 13.53
C VAL A 229 -58.42 5.15 12.10
N PRO A 230 -58.13 6.43 11.79
CA PRO A 230 -57.57 6.84 10.51
C PRO A 230 -56.24 6.14 10.19
N GLU A 231 -55.97 5.90 8.91
CA GLU A 231 -54.69 5.35 8.40
C GLU A 231 -54.30 3.96 8.93
N ILE A 232 -55.25 3.20 9.48
CA ILE A 232 -55.00 1.82 9.95
C ILE A 232 -54.54 0.87 8.83
N ASP A 233 -54.87 1.19 7.59
CA ASP A 233 -54.43 0.51 6.37
C ASP A 233 -52.99 0.87 5.97
N ARG A 234 -52.34 1.82 6.66
CA ARG A 234 -50.94 2.23 6.40
C ARG A 234 -49.96 1.70 7.44
N VAL A 235 -50.37 0.73 8.27
CA VAL A 235 -49.48 0.07 9.25
C VAL A 235 -48.33 -0.65 8.53
N ASP A 236 -47.10 -0.50 9.04
CA ASP A 236 -45.93 -1.17 8.48
C ASP A 236 -46.01 -2.69 8.74
N LEU A 237 -46.22 -3.44 7.66
CA LEU A 237 -46.30 -4.89 7.64
C LEU A 237 -44.97 -5.54 7.24
N SER A 238 -43.84 -4.85 7.32
CA SER A 238 -42.53 -5.40 6.97
C SER A 238 -42.21 -6.71 7.71
N ASN A 239 -42.62 -6.82 8.98
CA ASN A 239 -42.41 -7.99 9.84
C ASN A 239 -43.53 -9.04 9.75
N SER A 240 -44.56 -8.77 8.96
CA SER A 240 -45.74 -9.62 8.81
C SER A 240 -45.46 -10.87 7.98
N MET A 241 -45.92 -12.04 8.42
CA MET A 241 -45.94 -13.24 7.58
C MET A 241 -47.16 -13.30 6.65
N LEU A 242 -48.20 -12.52 6.96
CA LEU A 242 -49.47 -12.48 6.23
C LEU A 242 -49.60 -11.32 5.23
N ARG A 243 -48.69 -10.35 5.21
CA ARG A 243 -48.73 -9.16 4.33
C ARG A 243 -49.12 -9.53 2.90
N SER A 244 -50.00 -8.75 2.26
CA SER A 244 -50.37 -8.99 0.86
C SER A 244 -49.18 -8.78 -0.09
N VAL A 245 -49.33 -9.19 -1.34
CA VAL A 245 -48.25 -9.21 -2.33
C VAL A 245 -48.56 -8.19 -3.42
N SER A 246 -47.52 -7.53 -3.96
CA SER A 246 -47.66 -6.65 -5.12
C SER A 246 -48.39 -7.39 -6.26
N PRO A 247 -49.41 -6.77 -6.88
CA PRO A 247 -50.09 -7.34 -8.05
C PRO A 247 -49.15 -7.66 -9.21
N ILE A 248 -48.05 -6.90 -9.36
CA ILE A 248 -47.02 -7.13 -10.38
C ILE A 248 -46.36 -8.49 -10.15
N HIS A 249 -45.97 -8.79 -8.90
CA HIS A 249 -45.36 -10.07 -8.57
C HIS A 249 -46.36 -11.24 -8.68
N LEU A 250 -47.64 -11.04 -8.34
CA LEU A 250 -48.67 -12.07 -8.57
C LEU A 250 -48.83 -12.37 -10.07
N ARG A 251 -48.76 -11.36 -10.94
CA ARG A 251 -48.76 -11.57 -12.39
C ARG A 251 -47.50 -12.30 -12.86
N TYR A 252 -46.33 -11.92 -12.35
CA TYR A 252 -45.06 -12.61 -12.62
C TYR A 252 -45.15 -14.12 -12.31
N LEU A 253 -45.66 -14.49 -11.14
CA LEU A 253 -45.83 -15.91 -10.76
C LEU A 253 -46.82 -16.64 -11.68
N ARG A 254 -47.92 -15.99 -12.09
CA ARG A 254 -48.87 -16.55 -13.08
C ARG A 254 -48.20 -16.79 -14.43
N ASN A 255 -47.41 -15.84 -14.92
CA ASN A 255 -46.67 -15.98 -16.18
C ASN A 255 -45.64 -17.12 -16.11
N MET A 256 -45.11 -17.42 -14.93
CA MET A 256 -44.21 -18.56 -14.67
C MET A 256 -44.96 -19.90 -14.48
N GLY A 257 -46.30 -19.88 -14.42
CA GLY A 257 -47.11 -21.08 -14.15
C GLY A 257 -47.08 -21.54 -12.68
N VAL A 258 -46.82 -20.62 -11.75
CA VAL A 258 -46.73 -20.90 -10.30
C VAL A 258 -48.03 -20.49 -9.60
N ARG A 259 -48.57 -21.38 -8.75
CA ARG A 259 -49.77 -21.13 -7.94
C ARG A 259 -49.50 -20.93 -6.47
N ALA A 260 -48.41 -21.47 -5.93
CA ALA A 260 -47.93 -21.16 -4.59
C ALA A 260 -46.42 -20.92 -4.62
N SER A 261 -45.95 -20.00 -3.79
CA SER A 261 -44.55 -19.63 -3.71
C SER A 261 -44.12 -19.46 -2.26
N ALA A 262 -42.94 -19.95 -1.90
CA ALA A 262 -42.30 -19.62 -0.63
C ALA A 262 -40.84 -19.25 -0.88
N SER A 263 -40.30 -18.34 -0.08
CA SER A 263 -38.89 -17.97 -0.16
C SER A 263 -38.27 -17.79 1.21
N MET A 264 -37.06 -18.30 1.38
CA MET A 264 -36.26 -18.14 2.60
C MET A 264 -34.98 -17.39 2.26
N SER A 265 -34.68 -16.36 3.05
CA SER A 265 -33.52 -15.51 2.82
C SER A 265 -32.23 -16.19 3.29
N ILE A 266 -31.24 -16.25 2.40
CA ILE A 266 -29.87 -16.64 2.73
C ILE A 266 -29.11 -15.34 2.99
N VAL A 267 -28.92 -15.00 4.26
CA VAL A 267 -28.23 -13.77 4.68
C VAL A 267 -26.81 -14.11 5.12
N LYS A 268 -25.82 -13.48 4.50
CA LYS A 268 -24.38 -13.64 4.78
C LYS A 268 -23.79 -12.27 5.10
N ASP A 269 -23.10 -12.16 6.24
CA ASP A 269 -22.44 -10.93 6.69
C ASP A 269 -23.38 -9.69 6.73
N GLY A 270 -24.65 -9.92 7.09
CA GLY A 270 -25.69 -8.88 7.14
C GLY A 270 -26.31 -8.49 5.80
N ALA A 271 -25.82 -9.04 4.68
CA ALA A 271 -26.34 -8.78 3.34
C ALA A 271 -27.11 -9.99 2.78
N LEU A 272 -28.07 -9.73 1.90
CA LEU A 272 -28.81 -10.77 1.20
C LEU A 272 -27.91 -11.43 0.14
N TRP A 273 -27.44 -12.65 0.42
CA TRP A 273 -26.61 -13.43 -0.49
C TRP A 273 -27.44 -14.12 -1.57
N GLY A 274 -28.63 -14.57 -1.20
CA GLY A 274 -29.51 -15.34 -2.08
C GLY A 274 -30.83 -15.71 -1.41
N LEU A 275 -31.60 -16.54 -2.10
CA LEU A 275 -32.89 -17.05 -1.65
C LEU A 275 -32.95 -18.56 -1.86
N VAL A 276 -33.57 -19.27 -0.93
CA VAL A 276 -34.19 -20.55 -1.25
C VAL A 276 -35.57 -20.23 -1.80
N ALA A 277 -35.82 -20.47 -3.09
CA ALA A 277 -37.07 -20.18 -3.76
C ALA A 277 -37.85 -21.46 -4.06
N CYS A 278 -39.06 -21.57 -3.54
CA CYS A 278 -39.91 -22.74 -3.60
C CYS A 278 -41.16 -22.42 -4.42
N HIS A 279 -41.49 -23.25 -5.41
CA HIS A 279 -42.64 -23.09 -6.30
C HIS A 279 -43.50 -24.36 -6.34
N HIS A 280 -44.81 -24.17 -6.36
CA HIS A 280 -45.80 -25.23 -6.52
C HIS A 280 -46.84 -24.80 -7.56
N ASP A 281 -47.39 -25.77 -8.29
CA ASP A 281 -48.38 -25.59 -9.37
C ASP A 281 -49.84 -25.59 -8.87
N HIS A 282 -50.04 -25.89 -7.58
CA HIS A 282 -51.31 -25.82 -6.85
C HIS A 282 -51.15 -24.99 -5.56
N PRO A 283 -52.25 -24.54 -4.93
CA PRO A 283 -52.20 -23.91 -3.62
C PRO A 283 -51.47 -24.79 -2.60
N HIS A 284 -50.52 -24.21 -1.88
CA HIS A 284 -49.71 -24.92 -0.90
C HIS A 284 -49.22 -23.94 0.17
N ASP A 285 -49.60 -24.19 1.42
CA ASP A 285 -49.21 -23.38 2.56
C ASP A 285 -48.14 -24.08 3.40
N LEU A 286 -47.41 -23.30 4.19
CA LEU A 286 -46.47 -23.78 5.19
C LEU A 286 -46.97 -23.41 6.58
N SER A 287 -46.94 -24.36 7.49
CA SER A 287 -47.17 -24.11 8.91
C SER A 287 -46.12 -23.20 9.52
N LEU A 288 -46.46 -22.58 10.65
CA LEU A 288 -45.51 -21.75 11.40
C LEU A 288 -44.25 -22.54 11.79
N THR A 289 -44.42 -23.78 12.27
CA THR A 289 -43.31 -24.69 12.61
C THR A 289 -42.39 -24.93 11.42
N THR A 290 -42.95 -25.23 10.24
CA THR A 290 -42.16 -25.46 9.04
C THR A 290 -41.47 -24.19 8.56
N ARG A 291 -42.13 -23.02 8.63
CA ARG A 291 -41.53 -21.71 8.30
C ARG A 291 -40.30 -21.44 9.18
N LEU A 292 -40.41 -21.63 10.50
CA LEU A 292 -39.31 -21.43 11.45
C LEU A 292 -38.17 -22.44 11.24
N ALA A 293 -38.50 -23.71 10.97
CA ALA A 293 -37.50 -24.73 10.66
C ALA A 293 -36.73 -24.41 9.38
N CYS A 294 -37.43 -23.95 8.34
CA CYS A 294 -36.82 -23.50 7.09
C CYS A 294 -35.89 -22.30 7.31
N GLN A 295 -36.29 -21.36 8.17
CA GLN A 295 -35.42 -20.25 8.56
C GLN A 295 -34.13 -20.76 9.24
N SER A 296 -34.24 -21.66 10.23
CA SER A 296 -33.07 -22.24 10.89
C SER A 296 -32.12 -22.96 9.92
N LEU A 297 -32.66 -23.73 8.97
CA LEU A 297 -31.87 -24.39 7.93
C LEU A 297 -31.24 -23.41 6.94
N ALA A 298 -31.90 -22.29 6.63
CA ALA A 298 -31.33 -21.25 5.77
C ALA A 298 -30.13 -20.57 6.45
N ASP A 299 -30.19 -20.40 7.78
CA ASP A 299 -29.08 -19.89 8.59
C ASP A 299 -27.90 -20.87 8.60
N SER A 300 -28.20 -22.15 8.77
CA SER A 300 -27.22 -23.24 8.68
C SER A 300 -26.56 -23.29 7.31
N LEU A 301 -27.35 -23.24 6.24
CA LEU A 301 -26.88 -23.15 4.86
C LEU A 301 -25.97 -21.93 4.64
N SER A 302 -26.36 -20.75 5.12
CA SER A 302 -25.55 -19.54 5.01
C SER A 302 -24.16 -19.71 5.66
N ARG A 303 -24.11 -20.27 6.87
CA ARG A 303 -22.84 -20.61 7.54
C ARG A 303 -22.01 -21.60 6.73
N GLN A 304 -22.64 -22.65 6.20
CA GLN A 304 -21.96 -23.66 5.38
C GLN A 304 -21.43 -23.11 4.04
N ILE A 305 -22.11 -22.12 3.46
CA ILE A 305 -21.65 -21.37 2.28
C ILE A 305 -20.43 -20.54 2.64
N HIS A 306 -20.52 -19.74 3.71
CA HIS A 306 -19.41 -18.89 4.16
C HIS A 306 -18.13 -19.70 4.39
N LEU A 307 -18.22 -20.80 5.15
CA LEU A 307 -17.08 -21.67 5.44
C LEU A 307 -16.43 -22.27 4.19
N ARG A 308 -17.23 -22.70 3.21
CA ARG A 308 -16.71 -23.30 1.96
C ARG A 308 -16.08 -22.26 1.05
N GLU A 309 -16.68 -21.09 0.89
CA GLU A 309 -16.11 -19.99 0.11
C GLU A 309 -14.78 -19.53 0.72
N GLU A 310 -14.71 -19.40 2.05
CA GLU A 310 -13.46 -19.05 2.75
C GLU A 310 -12.40 -20.14 2.56
N THR A 311 -12.78 -21.42 2.63
CA THR A 311 -11.86 -22.54 2.37
C THR A 311 -11.30 -22.52 0.94
N VAL A 312 -12.13 -22.21 -0.06
CA VAL A 312 -11.69 -22.09 -1.46
C VAL A 312 -10.69 -20.95 -1.60
N LEU A 313 -11.01 -19.76 -1.07
CA LEU A 313 -10.12 -18.60 -1.09
C LEU A 313 -8.80 -18.86 -0.35
N TYR A 314 -8.84 -19.55 0.80
CA TYR A 314 -7.66 -19.91 1.56
C TYR A 314 -6.75 -20.87 0.78
N ARG A 315 -7.32 -21.92 0.17
CA ARG A 315 -6.57 -22.86 -0.67
C ARG A 315 -5.95 -22.18 -1.89
N GLU A 316 -6.68 -21.26 -2.52
CA GLU A 316 -6.19 -20.46 -3.64
C GLU A 316 -4.97 -19.62 -3.21
N ARG A 317 -5.05 -18.92 -2.06
CA ARG A 317 -3.93 -18.14 -1.52
C ARG A 317 -2.69 -18.99 -1.25
N ILE A 318 -2.83 -20.17 -0.67
CA ILE A 318 -1.70 -21.10 -0.45
C ILE A 318 -1.07 -21.52 -1.78
N ARG A 319 -1.90 -21.92 -2.75
CA ARG A 319 -1.42 -22.31 -4.08
C ARG A 319 -0.63 -21.18 -4.74
N LEU A 320 -1.16 -19.96 -4.71
CA LEU A 320 -0.51 -18.78 -5.27
C LEU A 320 0.83 -18.50 -4.59
N ARG A 321 0.92 -18.63 -3.26
CA ARG A 321 2.20 -18.51 -2.53
C ARG A 321 3.25 -19.53 -2.99
N ALA A 322 2.87 -20.79 -3.15
CA ALA A 322 3.80 -21.81 -3.63
C ALA A 322 4.29 -21.52 -5.08
N GLN A 323 3.42 -20.97 -5.93
CA GLN A 323 3.78 -20.54 -7.28
C GLN A 323 4.69 -19.28 -7.26
N GLU A 324 4.44 -18.31 -6.37
CA GLU A 324 5.33 -17.16 -6.15
C GLU A 324 6.75 -17.62 -5.79
N ASP A 325 6.89 -18.54 -4.83
CA ASP A 325 8.18 -19.08 -4.40
C ASP A 325 8.90 -19.80 -5.56
N THR A 326 8.14 -20.53 -6.37
CA THR A 326 8.67 -21.20 -7.57
C THR A 326 9.23 -20.18 -8.57
N VAL A 327 8.50 -19.10 -8.84
CA VAL A 327 8.96 -18.02 -9.73
C VAL A 327 10.20 -17.32 -9.17
N LEU A 328 10.20 -17.00 -7.87
CA LEU A 328 11.31 -16.31 -7.21
C LEU A 328 12.58 -17.16 -7.13
N SER A 329 12.46 -18.48 -7.00
CA SER A 329 13.61 -19.40 -6.99
C SER A 329 14.39 -19.40 -8.32
N ARG A 330 13.72 -19.05 -9.43
CA ARG A 330 14.34 -18.90 -10.76
C ARG A 330 15.05 -17.56 -10.94
N LEU A 331 14.96 -16.65 -9.97
CA LEU A 331 15.69 -15.39 -10.00
C LEU A 331 17.18 -15.65 -9.73
N GLY A 332 17.90 -16.10 -10.75
CA GLY A 332 19.33 -16.40 -10.69
C GLY A 332 20.18 -15.22 -10.20
N PRO A 333 21.40 -15.48 -9.67
CA PRO A 333 22.27 -14.44 -9.13
C PRO A 333 22.72 -13.39 -10.18
N ASP A 334 22.86 -13.78 -11.45
CA ASP A 334 23.49 -12.98 -12.51
C ASP A 334 22.55 -12.53 -13.66
N ASP A 335 21.27 -12.89 -13.63
CA ASP A 335 20.38 -12.63 -14.76
C ASP A 335 19.86 -11.18 -14.80
N ARG A 336 20.04 -10.53 -15.96
CA ARG A 336 19.26 -9.34 -16.34
C ARG A 336 17.78 -9.72 -16.35
N LEU A 337 16.87 -8.80 -16.02
CA LEU A 337 15.43 -9.07 -16.00
C LEU A 337 14.93 -9.71 -17.30
N ASN A 338 15.51 -9.35 -18.45
CA ASN A 338 15.18 -9.97 -19.74
C ASN A 338 15.48 -11.48 -19.77
N GLY A 339 16.62 -11.90 -19.21
CA GLY A 339 16.97 -13.33 -19.10
C GLY A 339 16.05 -14.07 -18.13
N PHE A 340 15.71 -13.42 -17.02
CA PHE A 340 14.74 -13.96 -16.06
C PHE A 340 13.34 -14.14 -16.69
N PHE A 341 12.83 -13.13 -17.39
CA PHE A 341 11.54 -13.23 -18.08
C PHE A 341 11.56 -14.31 -19.16
N ALA A 342 12.66 -14.42 -19.92
CA ALA A 342 12.82 -15.49 -20.91
C ALA A 342 12.75 -16.90 -20.32
N GLN A 343 13.30 -17.11 -19.13
CA GLN A 343 13.30 -18.42 -18.45
C GLN A 343 12.01 -18.67 -17.63
N SER A 344 11.31 -17.62 -17.23
CA SER A 344 10.20 -17.70 -16.27
C SER A 344 8.84 -17.30 -16.84
N GLY A 345 8.75 -16.97 -18.12
CA GLY A 345 7.50 -16.52 -18.78
C GLY A 345 6.32 -17.47 -18.56
N GLU A 346 6.54 -18.78 -18.67
CA GLU A 346 5.53 -19.81 -18.40
C GLU A 346 5.07 -19.80 -16.94
N ALA A 347 6.01 -19.85 -16.00
CA ALA A 347 5.68 -19.84 -14.57
C ALA A 347 4.98 -18.53 -14.14
N LEU A 348 5.32 -17.41 -14.78
CA LEU A 348 4.66 -16.12 -14.57
C LEU A 348 3.22 -16.14 -15.09
N ALA A 349 2.96 -16.72 -16.27
CA ALA A 349 1.61 -16.87 -16.79
C ALA A 349 0.78 -17.84 -15.91
N ASP A 350 1.35 -18.99 -15.56
CA ASP A 350 0.72 -20.05 -14.76
C ASP A 350 0.38 -19.62 -13.33
N LEU A 351 1.15 -18.69 -12.74
CA LEU A 351 0.90 -18.14 -11.41
C LEU A 351 -0.56 -17.68 -11.26
N VAL A 352 -1.09 -17.02 -12.28
CA VAL A 352 -2.46 -16.49 -12.26
C VAL A 352 -3.35 -17.10 -13.35
N GLY A 353 -2.93 -18.23 -13.92
CA GLY A 353 -3.64 -18.89 -15.03
C GLY A 353 -3.98 -17.91 -16.16
N ALA A 354 -2.99 -17.13 -16.58
CA ALA A 354 -3.05 -16.24 -17.73
C ALA A 354 -2.70 -17.03 -19.00
N ASP A 355 -3.31 -16.65 -20.13
CA ASP A 355 -3.02 -17.24 -21.43
C ASP A 355 -1.73 -16.68 -22.05
N GLY A 356 -1.31 -15.50 -21.58
CA GLY A 356 -0.05 -14.88 -21.97
C GLY A 356 0.49 -13.90 -20.94
N PHE A 357 1.76 -13.58 -21.11
CA PHE A 357 2.51 -12.65 -20.28
C PHE A 357 3.41 -11.78 -21.15
N ALA A 358 3.51 -10.49 -20.85
CA ALA A 358 4.49 -9.60 -21.46
C ALA A 358 5.14 -8.67 -20.44
N ALA A 359 6.39 -8.31 -20.72
CA ALA A 359 7.12 -7.29 -19.98
C ALA A 359 7.67 -6.26 -20.96
N VAL A 360 7.45 -4.98 -20.71
CA VAL A 360 7.91 -3.88 -21.56
C VAL A 360 8.78 -2.93 -20.75
N GLN A 361 10.05 -2.78 -21.14
CA GLN A 361 11.00 -1.83 -20.55
C GLN A 361 11.63 -1.00 -21.67
N GLY A 362 11.34 0.31 -21.70
CA GLY A 362 11.81 1.17 -22.79
C GLY A 362 11.28 0.71 -24.15
N THR A 363 12.19 0.19 -25.00
CA THR A 363 11.88 -0.41 -26.31
C THR A 363 11.97 -1.94 -26.32
N GLU A 364 12.46 -2.54 -25.23
CA GLU A 364 12.58 -3.98 -25.10
C GLU A 364 11.24 -4.58 -24.67
N ILE A 365 10.81 -5.63 -25.39
CA ILE A 365 9.56 -6.33 -25.14
C ILE A 365 9.87 -7.81 -25.00
N PHE A 366 9.44 -8.38 -23.89
CA PHE A 366 9.35 -9.81 -23.70
C PHE A 366 7.89 -10.26 -23.81
N ARG A 367 7.67 -11.44 -24.39
CA ARG A 367 6.34 -12.04 -24.52
C ARG A 367 6.41 -13.55 -24.39
N PHE A 368 5.40 -14.12 -23.73
CA PHE A 368 5.17 -15.54 -23.59
C PHE A 368 3.68 -15.83 -23.77
N GLY A 369 3.33 -16.92 -24.45
CA GLY A 369 1.93 -17.31 -24.67
C GLY A 369 1.15 -16.35 -25.59
N SER A 370 -0.16 -16.25 -25.34
CA SER A 370 -1.10 -15.46 -26.12
C SER A 370 -1.07 -13.98 -25.70
N CYS A 371 -0.39 -13.15 -26.48
CA CYS A 371 -0.27 -11.71 -26.24
C CYS A 371 -0.67 -10.91 -27.49
N PRO A 372 -1.14 -9.66 -27.33
CA PRO A 372 -1.26 -8.71 -28.43
C PRO A 372 0.07 -8.51 -29.18
N ASP A 373 0.01 -7.88 -30.35
CA ASP A 373 1.20 -7.52 -31.12
C ASP A 373 2.08 -6.46 -30.43
N MET A 374 3.27 -6.21 -30.98
CA MET A 374 4.27 -5.34 -30.35
C MET A 374 3.80 -3.88 -30.23
N ASP A 375 3.05 -3.39 -31.23
CA ASP A 375 2.54 -2.02 -31.25
C ASP A 375 1.46 -1.83 -30.17
N ALA A 376 0.55 -2.80 -30.05
CA ALA A 376 -0.45 -2.84 -28.99
C ALA A 376 0.19 -2.95 -27.59
N LEU A 377 1.20 -3.82 -27.40
CA LEU A 377 1.93 -3.93 -26.14
C LEU A 377 2.64 -2.63 -25.75
N MET A 378 3.24 -1.92 -26.70
CA MET A 378 3.85 -0.60 -26.47
C MET A 378 2.81 0.47 -26.14
N ALA A 379 1.65 0.45 -26.79
CA ALA A 379 0.55 1.37 -26.50
C ALA A 379 -0.02 1.13 -25.09
N LEU A 380 -0.30 -0.13 -24.75
CA LEU A 380 -0.75 -0.54 -23.42
C LEU A 380 0.27 -0.16 -22.34
N SER A 381 1.55 -0.45 -22.55
CA SER A 381 2.62 -0.07 -21.63
C SER A 381 2.66 1.44 -21.38
N ARG A 382 2.54 2.27 -22.44
CA ARG A 382 2.49 3.73 -22.31
C ARG A 382 1.27 4.20 -21.52
N HIS A 383 0.09 3.63 -21.79
CA HIS A 383 -1.15 3.98 -21.11
C HIS A 383 -1.12 3.59 -19.62
N LEU A 384 -0.54 2.41 -19.32
CA LEU A 384 -0.62 1.79 -17.99
C LEU A 384 0.54 2.16 -17.06
N ARG A 385 1.66 2.68 -17.58
CA ARG A 385 2.88 2.97 -16.81
C ARG A 385 2.64 3.73 -15.50
N ARG A 386 1.79 4.76 -15.51
CA ARG A 386 1.45 5.54 -14.30
C ARG A 386 0.38 4.88 -13.42
N PRO A 387 -0.82 4.54 -13.94
CA PRO A 387 -1.86 3.98 -13.09
C PRO A 387 -1.44 2.64 -12.46
N ALA A 388 -0.76 1.77 -13.22
CA ALA A 388 -0.29 0.47 -12.76
C ALA A 388 0.93 0.52 -11.81
N ALA A 389 1.55 1.71 -11.62
CA ALA A 389 2.59 1.92 -10.61
C ALA A 389 2.01 2.26 -9.24
N LEU A 390 0.81 2.85 -9.18
CA LEU A 390 0.12 3.20 -7.94
C LEU A 390 -0.63 2.01 -7.34
N LYS A 391 -1.33 1.27 -8.19
CA LYS A 391 -2.04 0.03 -7.84
C LYS A 391 -2.11 -0.88 -9.06
N PRO A 392 -2.23 -2.20 -8.91
CA PRO A 392 -2.47 -3.09 -10.04
C PRO A 392 -3.67 -2.62 -10.86
N PHE A 393 -3.49 -2.54 -12.18
CA PHE A 393 -4.59 -2.36 -13.12
C PHE A 393 -5.21 -3.72 -13.40
N VAL A 394 -6.53 -3.83 -13.28
CA VAL A 394 -7.26 -5.09 -13.43
C VAL A 394 -8.50 -4.85 -14.27
N SER A 395 -8.65 -5.59 -15.35
CA SER A 395 -9.87 -5.60 -16.17
C SER A 395 -10.14 -7.01 -16.68
N ALA A 396 -11.40 -7.43 -16.62
CA ALA A 396 -11.88 -8.66 -17.27
C ALA A 396 -12.59 -8.37 -18.61
N GLN A 397 -12.69 -7.09 -18.98
CA GLN A 397 -13.28 -6.59 -20.22
C GLN A 397 -12.49 -5.36 -20.66
N LEU A 398 -11.28 -5.58 -21.17
CA LEU A 398 -10.32 -4.53 -21.49
C LEU A 398 -10.88 -3.50 -22.46
N SER A 399 -11.78 -3.90 -23.37
CA SER A 399 -12.45 -3.00 -24.32
C SER A 399 -13.34 -1.94 -23.67
N ARG A 400 -13.77 -2.14 -22.42
CA ARG A 400 -14.52 -1.13 -21.66
C ARG A 400 -13.63 0.04 -21.26
N ASP A 401 -12.41 -0.24 -20.86
CA ASP A 401 -11.44 0.76 -20.37
C ASP A 401 -10.58 1.32 -21.52
N ILE A 402 -10.29 0.49 -22.52
CA ILE A 402 -9.45 0.79 -23.69
C ILE A 402 -10.18 0.27 -24.95
N PRO A 403 -11.02 1.08 -25.60
CA PRO A 403 -11.85 0.65 -26.74
C PRO A 403 -11.08 0.00 -27.89
N GLU A 404 -9.83 0.42 -28.13
CA GLU A 404 -8.94 -0.14 -29.15
C GLU A 404 -8.63 -1.63 -28.90
N ALA A 405 -8.79 -2.11 -27.66
CA ALA A 405 -8.60 -3.51 -27.31
C ALA A 405 -9.60 -4.47 -27.97
N LEU A 406 -10.70 -3.96 -28.54
CA LEU A 406 -11.61 -4.76 -29.36
C LEU A 406 -10.89 -5.46 -30.53
N ALA A 407 -9.83 -4.86 -31.07
CA ALA A 407 -9.06 -5.40 -32.20
C ALA A 407 -8.31 -6.71 -31.86
N TYR A 408 -8.02 -6.94 -30.58
CA TYR A 408 -7.26 -8.10 -30.10
C TYR A 408 -7.97 -8.82 -28.95
N ARG A 409 -9.31 -8.73 -28.87
CA ARG A 409 -10.13 -9.34 -27.80
C ARG A 409 -9.90 -10.85 -27.66
N ASP A 410 -9.69 -11.54 -28.77
CA ASP A 410 -9.46 -12.99 -28.80
C ASP A 410 -8.15 -13.38 -28.08
N LEU A 411 -7.22 -12.43 -27.93
CA LEU A 411 -5.93 -12.60 -27.24
C LEU A 411 -5.91 -11.96 -25.84
N ALA A 412 -6.61 -10.83 -25.66
CA ALA A 412 -6.54 -10.04 -24.44
C ALA A 412 -7.86 -9.30 -24.12
N SER A 413 -8.92 -10.04 -23.79
CA SER A 413 -10.10 -9.49 -23.14
C SER A 413 -9.88 -9.19 -21.66
N GLY A 414 -8.97 -9.92 -21.01
CA GLY A 414 -8.57 -9.68 -19.62
C GLY A 414 -7.14 -9.17 -19.53
N LEU A 415 -6.92 -8.19 -18.64
CA LEU A 415 -5.60 -7.64 -18.36
C LEU A 415 -5.40 -7.42 -16.86
N LEU A 416 -4.31 -7.96 -16.34
CA LEU A 416 -3.74 -7.60 -15.04
C LEU A 416 -2.36 -6.99 -15.30
N ALA A 417 -2.12 -5.75 -14.86
CA ALA A 417 -0.86 -5.06 -15.09
C ALA A 417 -0.31 -4.39 -13.84
N VAL A 418 1.00 -4.47 -13.66
CA VAL A 418 1.75 -3.83 -12.56
C VAL A 418 3.04 -3.23 -13.12
N THR A 419 3.37 -2.01 -12.69
CA THR A 419 4.60 -1.33 -13.11
C THR A 419 5.68 -1.41 -12.02
N MET A 420 6.86 -1.89 -12.40
CA MET A 420 8.08 -1.80 -11.60
C MET A 420 8.73 -0.43 -11.80
N SER A 421 8.60 0.44 -10.81
CA SER A 421 9.19 1.79 -10.82
C SER A 421 10.70 1.75 -10.58
N THR A 422 11.47 1.52 -11.64
CA THR A 422 12.93 1.71 -11.66
C THR A 422 13.31 2.95 -12.49
N GLU A 423 14.59 3.28 -12.63
CA GLU A 423 15.05 4.39 -13.50
C GLU A 423 14.44 4.29 -14.91
N GLU A 424 14.37 3.08 -15.44
CA GLU A 424 13.56 2.74 -16.60
C GLU A 424 12.39 1.85 -16.15
N PRO A 425 11.14 2.36 -16.09
CA PRO A 425 10.01 1.58 -15.62
C PRO A 425 9.73 0.37 -16.51
N THR A 426 9.54 -0.79 -15.88
CA THR A 426 9.12 -2.02 -16.56
C THR A 426 7.64 -2.27 -16.28
N VAL A 427 6.82 -2.34 -17.33
CA VAL A 427 5.39 -2.66 -17.20
C VAL A 427 5.21 -4.15 -17.45
N LEU A 428 4.68 -4.87 -16.46
CA LEU A 428 4.39 -6.29 -16.51
C LEU A 428 2.89 -6.48 -16.73
N MET A 429 2.52 -7.31 -17.70
CA MET A 429 1.15 -7.48 -18.17
C MET A 429 0.83 -8.96 -18.33
N TRP A 430 -0.26 -9.40 -17.70
CA TRP A 430 -0.83 -10.74 -17.83
C TRP A 430 -2.13 -10.65 -18.59
N PHE A 431 -2.27 -11.49 -19.62
CA PHE A 431 -3.40 -11.48 -20.54
C PHE A 431 -4.25 -12.72 -20.38
N ARG A 432 -5.56 -12.54 -20.48
CA ARG A 432 -6.51 -13.64 -20.69
C ARG A 432 -7.28 -13.41 -21.97
N ALA A 433 -7.37 -14.47 -22.77
CA ALA A 433 -8.15 -14.51 -23.98
C ALA A 433 -9.65 -14.34 -23.66
N GLU A 434 -10.42 -13.98 -24.69
CA GLU A 434 -11.87 -14.00 -24.63
C GLU A 434 -12.36 -15.41 -24.25
N LYS A 435 -13.28 -15.46 -23.28
CA LYS A 435 -14.02 -16.67 -22.98
C LYS A 435 -15.47 -16.44 -23.38
N LEU A 436 -15.87 -17.03 -24.50
CA LEU A 436 -17.27 -17.04 -24.94
C LEU A 436 -18.13 -17.62 -23.81
N GLN A 437 -18.95 -16.78 -23.22
CA GLN A 437 -19.88 -17.16 -22.16
C GLN A 437 -21.29 -17.14 -22.73
N VAL A 438 -21.91 -18.30 -22.80
CA VAL A 438 -23.33 -18.42 -23.10
C VAL A 438 -24.09 -18.28 -21.78
N VAL A 439 -24.79 -17.17 -21.62
CA VAL A 439 -25.65 -16.93 -20.45
C VAL A 439 -27.06 -17.34 -20.83
N THR A 440 -27.59 -18.35 -20.14
CA THR A 440 -28.99 -18.74 -20.30
C THR A 440 -29.83 -17.94 -19.31
N TRP A 441 -30.77 -17.16 -19.82
CA TRP A 441 -31.75 -16.39 -19.07
C TRP A 441 -33.09 -17.12 -19.01
N ALA A 442 -33.83 -16.95 -17.91
CA ALA A 442 -35.20 -17.43 -17.75
C ALA A 442 -36.20 -16.47 -18.42
N GLY A 443 -36.19 -16.44 -19.76
CA GLY A 443 -36.88 -15.46 -20.59
C GLY A 443 -35.91 -14.43 -21.20
N ASN A 444 -36.37 -13.68 -22.20
CA ASN A 444 -35.55 -12.61 -22.81
C ASN A 444 -35.43 -11.43 -21.81
N PRO A 445 -34.22 -11.10 -21.32
CA PRO A 445 -34.01 -10.02 -20.34
C PRO A 445 -34.27 -8.62 -20.92
N HIS A 446 -34.28 -8.47 -22.23
CA HIS A 446 -34.57 -7.20 -22.91
C HIS A 446 -36.07 -7.01 -23.20
N ALA A 447 -36.89 -8.04 -23.04
CA ALA A 447 -38.33 -7.99 -23.26
C ALA A 447 -39.05 -7.46 -22.01
N GLY A 448 -39.16 -6.14 -21.88
CA GLY A 448 -39.79 -5.49 -20.73
C GLY A 448 -39.34 -4.05 -20.46
N VAL A 449 -38.36 -3.54 -21.23
CA VAL A 449 -37.95 -2.12 -21.16
C VAL A 449 -39.11 -1.25 -21.67
N PRO A 450 -39.68 -0.36 -20.84
CA PRO A 450 -40.77 0.48 -21.28
C PRO A 450 -40.30 1.39 -22.43
N ALA A 451 -41.12 1.51 -23.47
CA ALA A 451 -40.82 2.38 -24.62
C ALA A 451 -40.82 3.89 -24.27
N LEU A 452 -41.26 4.24 -23.05
CA LEU A 452 -41.41 5.61 -22.56
C LEU A 452 -40.80 5.75 -21.15
N PRO A 453 -40.04 6.83 -20.87
CA PRO A 453 -39.56 7.14 -19.52
C PRO A 453 -40.74 7.33 -18.54
N GLY A 454 -40.74 6.62 -17.41
CA GLY A 454 -41.75 6.73 -16.34
C GLY A 454 -42.94 5.77 -16.42
N ALA A 455 -43.01 4.86 -17.41
CA ALA A 455 -44.00 3.79 -17.41
C ALA A 455 -43.60 2.66 -16.43
N SER A 456 -44.58 2.09 -15.73
CA SER A 456 -44.38 0.95 -14.83
C SER A 456 -43.84 -0.25 -15.62
N LEU A 457 -42.78 -0.90 -15.11
CA LEU A 457 -42.31 -2.16 -15.71
C LEU A 457 -43.41 -3.21 -15.57
N GLU A 458 -43.77 -3.83 -16.70
CA GLU A 458 -44.63 -5.00 -16.75
C GLU A 458 -43.77 -6.27 -16.58
N PRO A 459 -44.23 -7.28 -15.82
CA PRO A 459 -43.48 -8.51 -15.64
C PRO A 459 -43.43 -9.27 -16.97
N ARG A 460 -42.29 -9.88 -17.27
CA ARG A 460 -42.08 -10.60 -18.54
C ARG A 460 -43.16 -11.65 -18.79
N ALA A 461 -43.51 -11.82 -20.06
CA ALA A 461 -44.57 -12.74 -20.50
C ALA A 461 -44.11 -14.21 -20.62
N SER A 462 -42.80 -14.47 -20.70
CA SER A 462 -42.24 -15.81 -20.94
C SER A 462 -41.01 -16.07 -20.08
N PHE A 463 -40.88 -17.32 -19.62
CA PHE A 463 -39.73 -17.85 -18.90
C PHE A 463 -39.01 -18.96 -19.67
N ALA A 464 -39.27 -19.07 -20.97
CA ALA A 464 -38.54 -20.01 -21.83
C ALA A 464 -37.05 -19.66 -21.84
N ALA A 465 -36.20 -20.68 -21.87
CA ALA A 465 -34.75 -20.50 -21.92
C ALA A 465 -34.37 -19.62 -23.13
N TRP A 466 -33.66 -18.52 -22.86
CA TRP A 466 -33.10 -17.62 -23.86
C TRP A 466 -31.61 -17.53 -23.65
N SER A 467 -30.82 -17.72 -24.69
CA SER A 467 -29.36 -17.73 -24.58
C SER A 467 -28.78 -16.46 -25.19
N ASP A 468 -27.91 -15.80 -24.44
CA ASP A 468 -27.13 -14.66 -24.89
C ASP A 468 -25.66 -15.02 -25.00
N GLU A 469 -24.99 -14.55 -26.04
CA GLU A 469 -23.55 -14.70 -26.21
C GLU A 469 -22.82 -13.46 -25.69
N VAL A 470 -22.24 -13.56 -24.50
CA VAL A 470 -21.44 -12.47 -23.95
C VAL A 470 -20.02 -12.56 -24.51
N ARG A 471 -19.64 -11.53 -25.27
CA ARG A 471 -18.32 -11.38 -25.92
C ARG A 471 -17.49 -10.27 -25.29
N GLY A 472 -16.19 -10.30 -25.55
CA GLY A 472 -15.20 -9.33 -25.10
C GLY A 472 -14.80 -9.47 -23.63
N ARG A 473 -15.22 -10.55 -22.95
CA ARG A 473 -14.93 -10.79 -21.53
C ARG A 473 -14.03 -12.01 -21.36
N SER A 474 -13.10 -11.92 -20.42
CA SER A 474 -12.28 -13.05 -19.98
C SER A 474 -12.82 -13.65 -18.68
N ARG A 475 -12.17 -14.74 -18.20
CA ARG A 475 -12.31 -15.15 -16.79
C ARG A 475 -11.90 -13.96 -15.88
N PRO A 476 -12.69 -13.60 -14.85
CA PRO A 476 -12.35 -12.53 -13.92
C PRO A 476 -11.07 -12.82 -13.13
N TRP A 477 -10.27 -11.77 -12.88
CA TRP A 477 -9.12 -11.85 -11.99
C TRP A 477 -9.59 -11.88 -10.53
N THR A 478 -9.11 -12.85 -9.75
CA THR A 478 -9.44 -12.90 -8.33
C THR A 478 -8.64 -11.85 -7.56
N ALA A 479 -9.17 -11.43 -6.41
CA ALA A 479 -8.43 -10.55 -5.51
C ALA A 479 -7.10 -11.19 -5.05
N ALA A 480 -7.09 -12.51 -4.85
CA ALA A 480 -5.91 -13.27 -4.48
C ALA A 480 -4.85 -13.28 -5.60
N GLU A 481 -5.25 -13.49 -6.85
CA GLU A 481 -4.37 -13.41 -8.03
C GLU A 481 -3.74 -12.00 -8.16
N THR A 482 -4.56 -10.96 -8.00
CA THR A 482 -4.12 -9.55 -8.07
C THR A 482 -3.10 -9.23 -6.98
N GLU A 483 -3.38 -9.66 -5.74
CA GLU A 483 -2.47 -9.46 -4.60
C GLU A 483 -1.17 -10.25 -4.79
N ALA A 484 -1.26 -11.47 -5.34
CA ALA A 484 -0.10 -12.31 -5.61
C ALA A 484 0.87 -11.68 -6.61
N VAL A 485 0.33 -11.17 -7.72
CA VAL A 485 1.13 -10.44 -8.71
C VAL A 485 1.76 -9.19 -8.11
N ALA A 486 0.99 -8.39 -7.36
CA ALA A 486 1.52 -7.19 -6.70
C ALA A 486 2.68 -7.51 -5.74
N ARG A 487 2.54 -8.57 -4.93
CA ARG A 487 3.60 -9.04 -4.02
C ARG A 487 4.80 -9.56 -4.77
N LEU A 488 4.61 -10.39 -5.79
CA LEU A 488 5.70 -10.91 -6.61
C LEU A 488 6.53 -9.76 -7.19
N VAL A 489 5.86 -8.78 -7.79
CA VAL A 489 6.53 -7.62 -8.41
C VAL A 489 7.30 -6.79 -7.37
N ARG A 490 6.74 -6.61 -6.18
CA ARG A 490 7.44 -5.97 -5.05
C ARG A 490 8.70 -6.75 -4.66
N LEU A 491 8.61 -8.07 -4.53
CA LEU A 491 9.76 -8.94 -4.17
C LEU A 491 10.84 -8.93 -5.25
N LEU A 492 10.45 -8.90 -6.54
CA LEU A 492 11.39 -8.74 -7.66
C LEU A 492 12.12 -7.39 -7.59
N LEU A 493 11.40 -6.30 -7.27
CA LEU A 493 11.99 -4.98 -7.11
C LEU A 493 12.95 -4.91 -5.91
N GLU A 494 12.56 -5.49 -4.78
CA GLU A 494 13.41 -5.58 -3.58
C GLU A 494 14.70 -6.38 -3.86
N ALA A 495 14.57 -7.56 -4.46
CA ALA A 495 15.72 -8.38 -4.84
C ALA A 495 16.67 -7.63 -5.79
N ARG A 496 16.14 -6.89 -6.76
CA ARG A 496 16.91 -6.03 -7.66
C ARG A 496 17.63 -4.92 -6.90
N ASN A 497 16.94 -4.20 -6.01
CA ASN A 497 17.50 -3.09 -5.25
C ASN A 497 18.62 -3.56 -4.31
N THR A 498 18.41 -4.66 -3.58
CA THR A 498 19.43 -5.26 -2.72
C THR A 498 20.69 -5.62 -3.51
N ARG A 499 20.55 -6.17 -4.72
CA ARG A 499 21.70 -6.47 -5.61
C ARG A 499 22.42 -5.20 -6.06
N ARG A 500 21.69 -4.17 -6.49
CA ARG A 500 22.27 -2.88 -6.90
C ARG A 500 23.08 -2.24 -5.77
N ILE A 501 22.55 -2.25 -4.55
CA ILE A 501 23.24 -1.76 -3.36
C ILE A 501 24.52 -2.56 -3.09
N ARG A 502 24.47 -3.91 -3.14
CA ARG A 502 25.66 -4.75 -2.95
C ARG A 502 26.75 -4.47 -4.00
N LYS A 503 26.37 -4.31 -5.26
CA LYS A 503 27.30 -3.98 -6.34
C LYS A 503 27.96 -2.62 -6.12
N LEU A 504 27.17 -1.58 -5.86
CA LEU A 504 27.67 -0.23 -5.59
C LEU A 504 28.59 -0.20 -4.37
N ASN A 505 28.26 -0.96 -3.31
CA ASN A 505 29.13 -1.08 -2.13
C ASN A 505 30.47 -1.76 -2.45
N ALA A 506 30.48 -2.77 -3.33
CA ALA A 506 31.72 -3.41 -3.76
C ALA A 506 32.58 -2.47 -4.60
N GLU A 507 31.98 -1.76 -5.57
CA GLU A 507 32.67 -0.75 -6.39
C GLU A 507 33.23 0.40 -5.53
N LEU A 508 32.44 0.88 -4.57
CA LEU A 508 32.87 1.88 -3.60
C LEU A 508 34.05 1.37 -2.76
N SER A 509 34.02 0.12 -2.30
CA SER A 509 35.12 -0.46 -1.53
C SER A 509 36.42 -0.58 -2.34
N VAL A 510 36.33 -0.91 -3.64
CA VAL A 510 37.49 -0.92 -4.54
C VAL A 510 38.04 0.50 -4.69
N THR A 511 37.18 1.47 -5.00
CA THR A 511 37.58 2.87 -5.19
C THR A 511 38.23 3.45 -3.93
N LEU A 512 37.71 3.13 -2.74
CA LEU A 512 38.30 3.55 -1.47
C LEU A 512 39.73 2.99 -1.28
N LYS A 513 39.94 1.70 -1.59
CA LYS A 513 41.27 1.08 -1.51
C LYS A 513 42.26 1.69 -2.50
N GLU A 514 41.82 2.01 -3.71
CA GLU A 514 42.66 2.70 -4.70
C GLU A 514 43.06 4.08 -4.22
N ASN A 515 42.12 4.85 -3.65
CA ASN A 515 42.40 6.17 -3.09
C ASN A 515 43.38 6.09 -1.92
N ASP A 516 43.18 5.15 -0.99
CA ASP A 516 44.12 4.91 0.12
C ASP A 516 45.54 4.58 -0.38
N SER A 517 45.65 3.74 -1.41
CA SER A 517 46.96 3.43 -2.03
C SER A 517 47.59 4.65 -2.69
N LEU A 518 46.80 5.50 -3.37
CA LEU A 518 47.30 6.73 -3.98
C LEU A 518 47.77 7.73 -2.92
N ILE A 519 47.05 7.86 -1.81
CA ILE A 519 47.46 8.68 -0.67
C ILE A 519 48.79 8.17 -0.11
N GLN A 520 48.93 6.86 0.13
CA GLN A 520 50.19 6.27 0.62
C GLN A 520 51.36 6.51 -0.35
N GLN A 521 51.12 6.36 -1.66
CA GLN A 521 52.14 6.61 -2.68
C GLN A 521 52.54 8.09 -2.71
N LYS A 522 51.58 9.01 -2.63
CA LYS A 522 51.85 10.45 -2.58
C LYS A 522 52.71 10.81 -1.36
N SER A 523 52.35 10.31 -0.18
CA SER A 523 53.11 10.54 1.06
C SER A 523 54.53 9.98 0.98
N PHE A 524 54.71 8.79 0.39
CA PHE A 524 56.03 8.21 0.17
C PHE A 524 56.89 9.06 -0.78
N LEU A 525 56.33 9.51 -1.91
CA LEU A 525 57.04 10.35 -2.88
C LEU A 525 57.46 11.70 -2.27
N LEU A 526 56.58 12.33 -1.49
CA LEU A 526 56.90 13.57 -0.78
C LEU A 526 58.08 13.38 0.18
N ARG A 527 58.08 12.29 0.95
CA ARG A 527 59.18 11.95 1.87
C ARG A 527 60.50 11.73 1.13
N GLU A 528 60.48 11.02 0.01
CA GLU A 528 61.68 10.78 -0.82
C GLU A 528 62.22 12.08 -1.43
N VAL A 529 61.34 12.97 -1.93
CA VAL A 529 61.75 14.29 -2.44
C VAL A 529 62.43 15.10 -1.34
N ASN A 530 61.83 15.18 -0.16
CA ASN A 530 62.40 15.94 0.96
C ASN A 530 63.77 15.40 1.38
N HIS A 531 63.94 14.08 1.43
CA HIS A 531 65.23 13.46 1.72
C HIS A 531 66.29 13.78 0.65
N ARG A 532 65.92 13.80 -0.64
CA ARG A 532 66.81 14.18 -1.74
C ARG A 532 67.24 15.65 -1.68
N VAL A 533 66.33 16.54 -1.30
CA VAL A 533 66.68 17.97 -1.11
C VAL A 533 67.74 18.09 -0.01
N GLN A 534 67.56 17.43 1.13
CA GLN A 534 68.55 17.42 2.22
C GLN A 534 69.91 16.88 1.79
N ASN A 535 69.93 15.77 1.03
CA ASN A 535 71.17 15.21 0.51
C ASN A 535 71.88 16.17 -0.45
N SER A 536 71.13 16.85 -1.32
CA SER A 536 71.67 17.81 -2.29
C SER A 536 72.28 19.02 -1.58
N LEU A 537 71.58 19.59 -0.58
CA LEU A 537 72.10 20.68 0.23
C LEU A 537 73.38 20.28 0.98
N SER A 538 73.44 19.06 1.52
CA SER A 538 74.61 18.53 2.22
C SER A 538 75.83 18.36 1.30
N LEU A 539 75.61 17.92 0.05
CA LEU A 539 76.66 17.80 -0.96
C LEU A 539 77.22 19.17 -1.34
N VAL A 540 76.36 20.16 -1.61
CA VAL A 540 76.79 21.53 -1.94
C VAL A 540 77.58 22.14 -0.76
N ALA A 541 77.12 21.93 0.49
CA ALA A 541 77.86 22.38 1.67
C ALA A 541 79.25 21.75 1.77
N SER A 542 79.38 20.47 1.41
CA SER A 542 80.66 19.77 1.39
C SER A 542 81.62 20.30 0.32
N PHE A 543 81.12 20.64 -0.88
CA PHE A 543 81.92 21.28 -1.93
C PHE A 543 82.42 22.66 -1.53
N LEU A 544 81.56 23.49 -0.93
CA LEU A 544 81.96 24.81 -0.43
C LEU A 544 83.07 24.71 0.62
N ARG A 545 82.95 23.77 1.58
CA ARG A 545 83.98 23.50 2.58
C ARG A 545 85.30 23.03 1.94
N MET A 546 85.24 22.24 0.87
CA MET A 546 86.42 21.77 0.16
C MET A 546 87.15 22.92 -0.55
N GLN A 547 86.41 23.81 -1.23
CA GLN A 547 86.97 24.99 -1.88
C GLN A 547 87.55 25.99 -0.87
N ALA A 548 86.90 26.16 0.29
CA ALA A 548 87.37 27.03 1.36
C ALA A 548 88.77 26.66 1.88
N ARG A 549 89.11 25.36 1.91
CA ARG A 549 90.42 24.87 2.39
C ARG A 549 91.60 25.32 1.53
N GLY A 550 91.39 25.58 0.23
CA GLY A 550 92.43 25.98 -0.72
C GLY A 550 92.41 27.47 -1.10
N ALA A 551 91.50 28.25 -0.52
CA ALA A 551 91.28 29.65 -0.89
C ALA A 551 92.13 30.62 -0.06
N ALA A 552 92.37 31.82 -0.60
CA ALA A 552 92.98 32.93 0.14
C ALA A 552 92.11 33.32 1.36
N PRO A 553 92.68 33.89 2.45
CA PRO A 553 91.96 34.14 3.71
C PRO A 553 90.63 34.89 3.55
N GLU A 554 90.58 35.88 2.66
CA GLU A 554 89.38 36.68 2.38
C GLU A 554 88.29 35.85 1.68
N VAL A 555 88.67 35.02 0.70
CA VAL A 555 87.75 34.14 -0.04
C VAL A 555 87.29 32.96 0.82
N ARG A 556 88.17 32.44 1.68
CA ARG A 556 87.83 31.39 2.65
C ARG A 556 86.75 31.86 3.61
N SER A 557 86.87 33.07 4.14
CA SER A 557 85.85 33.67 5.02
C SER A 557 84.48 33.75 4.33
N GLN A 558 84.44 34.16 3.05
CA GLN A 558 83.21 34.21 2.26
C GLN A 558 82.62 32.83 1.95
N LEU A 559 83.45 31.81 1.71
CA LEU A 559 83.00 30.45 1.47
C LEU A 559 82.50 29.75 2.74
N ASP A 560 83.17 29.98 3.88
CA ASP A 560 82.71 29.49 5.19
C ASP A 560 81.37 30.17 5.56
N GLU A 561 81.19 31.44 5.22
CA GLU A 561 79.91 32.15 5.36
C GLU A 561 78.81 31.55 4.48
N ALA A 562 79.09 31.29 3.20
CA ALA A 562 78.15 30.62 2.30
C ALA A 562 77.78 29.19 2.77
N GLN A 563 78.76 28.46 3.33
CA GLN A 563 78.55 27.11 3.87
C GLN A 563 77.66 27.12 5.13
N SER A 564 77.87 28.09 6.02
CA SER A 564 77.06 28.28 7.22
C SER A 564 75.60 28.60 6.86
N ARG A 565 75.38 29.48 5.89
CA ARG A 565 74.03 29.83 5.37
C ARG A 565 73.31 28.63 4.78
N LEU A 566 74.00 27.87 3.94
CA LEU A 566 73.44 26.66 3.33
C LEU A 566 73.09 25.60 4.38
N SER A 567 73.88 25.51 5.44
CA SER A 567 73.60 24.61 6.57
C SER A 567 72.37 25.05 7.35
N ALA A 568 72.15 26.36 7.52
CA ALA A 568 70.94 26.91 8.13
C ALA A 568 69.70 26.60 7.28
N VAL A 569 69.75 26.79 5.95
CA VAL A 569 68.67 26.38 5.03
C VAL A 569 68.38 24.88 5.14
N SER A 570 69.41 24.04 5.20
CA SER A 570 69.23 22.60 5.35
C SER A 570 68.62 22.20 6.69
N LEU A 571 68.93 22.92 7.77
CA LEU A 571 68.37 22.67 9.11
C LEU A 571 66.89 23.07 9.17
N VAL A 572 66.59 24.26 8.67
CA VAL A 572 65.24 24.80 8.54
C VAL A 572 64.35 23.87 7.70
N HIS A 573 64.82 23.46 6.52
CA HIS A 573 64.11 22.52 5.66
C HIS A 573 63.96 21.14 6.29
N ARG A 574 64.92 20.68 7.11
CA ARG A 574 64.80 19.40 7.80
C ARG A 574 63.66 19.41 8.82
N ARG A 575 63.55 20.47 9.61
CA ARG A 575 62.55 20.54 10.70
C ARG A 575 61.12 20.61 10.20
N LEU A 576 60.87 21.38 9.15
CA LEU A 576 59.52 21.56 8.63
C LEU A 576 58.94 20.31 7.95
N TYR A 577 59.80 19.43 7.46
CA TYR A 577 59.41 18.24 6.69
C TYR A 577 59.74 16.91 7.40
N GLN A 578 60.14 16.95 8.67
CA GLN A 578 60.37 15.76 9.50
C GLN A 578 59.08 15.25 10.16
N ASP A 579 58.15 16.15 10.49
CA ASP A 579 56.81 15.79 10.93
C ASP A 579 55.89 15.81 9.71
N ASP A 580 55.40 14.64 9.31
CA ASP A 580 54.51 14.49 8.16
C ASP A 580 53.32 15.47 8.31
N SER A 581 53.08 16.30 7.28
CA SER A 581 51.83 17.06 7.01
C SER A 581 51.51 18.35 7.77
N ALA A 582 52.47 19.08 8.33
CA ALA A 582 52.17 20.42 8.87
C ALA A 582 52.19 21.51 7.77
N GLU A 583 51.05 21.76 7.11
CA GLU A 583 50.87 22.98 6.28
C GLU A 583 51.01 24.26 7.11
N ILE A 584 50.78 24.16 8.43
CA ILE A 584 50.80 25.23 9.41
C ILE A 584 51.79 24.88 10.53
N VAL A 585 52.65 25.82 10.90
CA VAL A 585 53.78 25.66 11.82
C VAL A 585 53.66 26.65 12.96
N ASP A 586 53.84 26.17 14.20
CA ASP A 586 53.98 27.02 15.38
C ASP A 586 55.38 27.64 15.43
N LEU A 587 55.49 28.94 15.15
CA LEU A 587 56.74 29.68 15.16
C LEU A 587 57.42 29.70 16.53
N SER A 588 56.68 29.60 17.63
CA SER A 588 57.30 29.62 18.96
C SER A 588 58.18 28.40 19.18
N VAL A 589 57.63 27.22 18.94
CA VAL A 589 58.34 25.93 19.03
C VAL A 589 59.46 25.87 17.99
N TYR A 590 59.16 26.26 16.76
CA TYR A 590 60.12 26.23 15.66
C TYR A 590 61.34 27.16 15.88
N LEU A 591 61.13 28.39 16.34
CA LEU A 591 62.22 29.32 16.62
C LEU A 591 62.99 28.96 17.89
N ASP A 592 62.34 28.43 18.92
CA ASP A 592 63.03 27.93 20.12
C ASP A 592 64.02 26.82 19.76
N ASP A 593 63.60 25.84 18.96
CA ASP A 593 64.48 24.76 18.51
C ASP A 593 65.60 25.27 17.61
N LEU A 594 65.30 26.20 16.69
CA LEU A 594 66.31 26.84 15.85
C LEU A 594 67.37 27.56 16.69
N MET A 595 66.96 28.31 17.72
CA MET A 595 67.86 29.03 18.60
C MET A 595 68.71 28.09 19.47
N ARG A 596 68.15 26.97 19.94
CA ARG A 596 68.93 25.93 20.64
C ARG A 596 70.02 25.34 19.75
N ASP A 597 69.68 25.01 18.51
CA ASP A 597 70.65 24.44 17.56
C ASP A 597 71.73 25.47 17.21
N MET A 598 71.36 26.73 16.93
CA MET A 598 72.31 27.81 16.66
C MET A 598 73.27 28.06 17.82
N THR A 599 72.77 28.06 19.06
CA THR A 599 73.60 28.32 20.25
C THR A 599 74.44 27.12 20.66
N SER A 600 74.03 25.89 20.31
CA SER A 600 74.80 24.67 20.62
C SER A 600 76.19 24.63 19.98
N ALA A 601 76.39 25.36 18.88
CA ALA A 601 77.66 25.47 18.16
C ALA A 601 78.56 26.62 18.66
N LEU A 602 78.08 27.44 19.60
CA LEU A 602 78.80 28.57 20.18
C LEU A 602 79.45 28.20 21.52
N ASP A 603 80.34 29.06 22.03
CA ASP A 603 80.88 28.93 23.38
C ASP A 603 79.73 28.96 24.42
N PRO A 604 79.73 28.10 25.47
CA PRO A 604 78.67 28.08 26.49
C PRO A 604 78.33 29.45 27.11
N ALA A 605 79.28 30.39 27.12
CA ALA A 605 79.05 31.75 27.60
C ALA A 605 78.13 32.59 26.66
N TRP A 606 78.03 32.24 25.37
CA TRP A 606 77.06 32.83 24.45
C TRP A 606 75.65 32.32 24.72
N THR A 607 75.49 31.03 25.02
CA THR A 607 74.18 30.43 25.31
C THR A 607 73.50 31.09 26.50
N SER A 608 74.25 31.41 27.57
CA SER A 608 73.71 32.12 28.73
C SER A 608 73.46 33.62 28.50
N SER A 609 73.99 34.18 27.41
CA SER A 609 73.85 35.59 27.04
C SER A 609 72.72 35.85 26.04
N ILE A 610 72.14 34.81 25.44
CA ILE A 610 71.03 34.95 24.49
C ILE A 610 69.71 34.64 25.21
N GLN A 611 68.76 35.56 25.16
CA GLN A 611 67.43 35.41 25.73
C GLN A 611 66.38 35.36 24.63
N THR A 612 65.50 34.36 24.68
CA THR A 612 64.40 34.17 23.74
C THR A 612 63.04 34.38 24.42
N ASP A 613 62.10 35.00 23.71
CA ASP A 613 60.68 35.12 24.12
C ASP A 613 59.81 35.05 22.87
N PHE A 614 59.19 33.89 22.63
CA PHE A 614 58.43 33.65 21.40
C PHE A 614 56.95 33.43 21.67
N ALA A 615 56.12 34.34 21.13
CA ALA A 615 54.68 34.17 21.13
C ALA A 615 54.26 33.00 20.20
N PRO A 616 53.25 32.19 20.57
CA PRO A 616 52.74 31.10 19.74
C PRO A 616 51.99 31.69 18.53
N ILE A 617 52.63 31.66 17.37
CA ILE A 617 52.13 32.20 16.10
C ILE A 617 52.14 31.09 15.06
N GLN A 618 50.99 30.85 14.44
CA GLN A 618 50.82 29.82 13.41
C GLN A 618 51.00 30.45 12.03
N VAL A 619 51.92 29.92 11.21
CA VAL A 619 52.16 30.38 9.82
C VAL A 619 52.32 29.22 8.86
N SER A 620 52.19 29.47 7.56
CA SER A 620 52.52 28.47 6.54
C SER A 620 53.99 28.03 6.61
N ALA A 621 54.27 26.79 6.24
CA ALA A 621 55.63 26.24 6.28
C ALA A 621 56.65 27.11 5.51
N ASP A 622 56.28 27.67 4.36
CA ASP A 622 57.13 28.54 3.55
C ASP A 622 57.49 29.86 4.28
N ARG A 623 56.54 30.43 5.02
CA ARG A 623 56.79 31.61 5.86
C ARG A 623 57.65 31.25 7.06
N ALA A 624 57.43 30.09 7.68
CA ALA A 624 58.29 29.61 8.75
C ALA A 624 59.74 29.44 8.29
N VAL A 625 59.98 28.89 7.09
CA VAL A 625 61.33 28.85 6.47
C VAL A 625 61.95 30.25 6.43
N THR A 626 61.21 31.18 5.85
CA THR A 626 61.70 32.54 5.57
C THR A 626 62.01 33.29 6.87
N ILE A 627 61.14 33.17 7.87
CA ILE A 627 61.32 33.76 9.21
C ILE A 627 62.49 33.10 9.95
N GLY A 628 62.64 31.77 9.86
CA GLY A 628 63.76 31.05 10.47
C GLY A 628 65.11 31.48 9.88
N LEU A 629 65.19 31.59 8.55
CA LEU A 629 66.39 32.08 7.86
C LEU A 629 66.73 33.52 8.24
N LEU A 630 65.72 34.39 8.28
CA LEU A 630 65.87 35.78 8.70
C LEU A 630 66.38 35.89 10.14
N THR A 631 65.78 35.12 11.06
CA THR A 631 66.19 35.06 12.46
C THR A 631 67.65 34.61 12.57
N ASN A 632 68.02 33.54 11.86
CA ASN A 632 69.38 33.02 11.87
C ASN A 632 70.41 34.07 11.41
N GLU A 633 70.14 34.79 10.33
CA GLU A 633 71.06 35.82 9.83
C GLU A 633 71.22 36.99 10.78
N ILE A 634 70.11 37.50 11.33
CA ILE A 634 70.14 38.65 12.22
C ILE A 634 70.87 38.29 13.52
N VAL A 635 70.58 37.13 14.10
CA VAL A 635 71.25 36.65 15.32
C VAL A 635 72.73 36.37 15.06
N ALA A 636 73.08 35.71 13.95
CA ALA A 636 74.47 35.44 13.60
C ALA A 636 75.28 36.74 13.42
N ASN A 637 74.67 37.80 12.88
CA ASN A 637 75.29 39.12 12.78
C ASN A 637 75.52 39.74 14.16
N ALA A 638 74.54 39.66 15.07
CA ALA A 638 74.69 40.15 16.44
C ALA A 638 75.86 39.44 17.16
N VAL A 639 75.92 38.11 17.07
CA VAL A 639 77.01 37.30 17.68
C VAL A 639 78.38 37.67 17.13
N LYS A 640 78.51 37.88 15.81
CA LYS A 640 79.81 38.17 15.17
C LYS A 640 80.29 39.60 15.41
N TYR A 641 79.40 40.58 15.38
CA TYR A 641 79.78 41.99 15.24
C TYR A 641 79.47 42.86 16.46
N ALA A 642 78.45 42.52 17.27
CA ALA A 642 78.02 43.40 18.36
C ALA A 642 79.08 43.54 19.48
N TYR A 643 79.88 42.49 19.71
CA TYR A 643 80.77 42.39 20.88
C TYR A 643 82.24 42.04 20.53
N GLU A 644 82.65 42.27 19.28
CA GLU A 644 84.03 42.01 18.81
C GLU A 644 84.51 40.57 19.11
N GLY A 645 83.60 39.59 19.01
CA GLY A 645 83.88 38.17 19.26
C GLY A 645 83.79 37.71 20.72
N ARG A 646 83.44 38.60 21.67
CA ARG A 646 83.18 38.24 23.08
C ARG A 646 81.68 38.01 23.35
N PRO A 647 81.29 37.13 24.28
CA PRO A 647 79.89 36.96 24.65
C PRO A 647 79.27 38.23 25.22
N GLY A 648 78.03 38.53 24.84
CA GLY A 648 77.27 39.67 25.34
C GLY A 648 75.76 39.50 25.14
N PRO A 649 74.94 40.28 25.86
CA PRO A 649 73.49 40.08 25.94
C PRO A 649 72.77 40.34 24.61
N VAL A 650 72.13 39.31 24.05
CA VAL A 650 71.29 39.39 22.85
C VAL A 650 69.87 38.94 23.18
N SER A 651 68.86 39.71 22.80
CA SER A 651 67.45 39.39 23.00
C SER A 651 66.76 39.17 21.65
N VAL A 652 66.07 38.03 21.52
CA VAL A 652 65.31 37.64 20.33
C VAL A 652 63.86 37.44 20.75
N VAL A 653 62.95 38.27 20.25
CA VAL A 653 61.57 38.33 20.73
C VAL A 653 60.60 38.28 19.56
N LEU A 654 59.67 37.32 19.57
CA LEU A 654 58.57 37.23 18.61
C LEU A 654 57.26 37.61 19.29
N LYS A 655 56.55 38.59 18.72
CA LYS A 655 55.25 39.07 19.23
C LYS A 655 54.21 39.11 18.12
N THR A 656 52.96 38.87 18.51
CA THR A 656 51.80 39.20 17.68
C THR A 656 51.50 40.69 17.77
N THR A 657 51.22 41.30 16.63
CA THR A 657 50.72 42.67 16.51
C THR A 657 49.30 42.65 15.92
N ARG A 658 48.63 43.80 15.82
CA ARG A 658 47.27 43.87 15.27
C ARG A 658 47.20 43.46 13.79
N ASP A 659 48.25 43.76 13.04
CA ASP A 659 48.28 43.61 11.58
C ASP A 659 49.30 42.55 11.12
N GLY A 660 49.81 41.72 12.04
CA GLY A 660 50.78 40.68 11.72
C GLY A 660 51.69 40.26 12.86
N LEU A 661 52.90 39.80 12.54
CA LEU A 661 53.95 39.46 13.49
C LEU A 661 55.03 40.54 13.56
N ARG A 662 55.72 40.59 14.71
CA ARG A 662 56.89 41.41 14.95
C ARG A 662 58.00 40.55 15.55
N LEU A 663 59.14 40.48 14.87
CA LEU A 663 60.36 39.85 15.35
C LEU A 663 61.38 40.96 15.69
N ASP A 664 61.72 41.09 16.96
CA ASP A 664 62.76 41.99 17.45
C ASP A 664 64.02 41.20 17.76
N VAL A 665 65.18 41.63 17.23
CA VAL A 665 66.49 41.18 17.69
C VAL A 665 67.29 42.38 18.14
N SER A 666 67.78 42.34 19.37
CA SER A 666 68.53 43.46 19.95
C SER A 666 69.75 43.01 20.73
N ASP A 667 70.82 43.81 20.66
CA ASP A 667 72.05 43.65 21.43
C ASP A 667 72.36 44.92 22.23
N GLN A 668 73.24 44.80 23.22
CA GLN A 668 73.82 45.91 23.99
C GLN A 668 75.30 46.13 23.66
N GLY A 669 75.68 45.89 22.41
CA GLY A 669 77.06 45.92 21.93
C GLY A 669 77.56 47.31 21.54
N VAL A 670 78.57 47.35 20.67
CA VAL A 670 79.19 48.60 20.18
C VAL A 670 78.25 49.44 19.30
N GLY A 671 77.10 48.90 18.89
CA GLY A 671 76.16 49.55 17.99
C GLY A 671 76.69 49.68 16.55
N THR A 672 76.01 50.49 15.74
CA THR A 672 76.46 50.84 14.37
C THR A 672 76.73 52.34 14.28
N ASP A 673 77.90 52.72 13.78
CA ASP A 673 78.28 54.10 13.46
C ASP A 673 77.89 54.49 12.01
N GLY A 674 77.13 53.62 11.33
CA GLY A 674 76.77 53.76 9.92
C GLY A 674 77.82 53.21 8.95
N THR A 675 78.98 52.73 9.43
CA THR A 675 79.95 52.00 8.59
C THR A 675 79.67 50.49 8.58
N VAL A 676 79.41 49.92 7.41
CA VAL A 676 79.18 48.49 7.25
C VAL A 676 80.51 47.75 7.43
N LYS A 677 80.72 47.12 8.60
CA LYS A 677 81.85 46.18 8.81
C LYS A 677 81.52 44.85 8.13
N GLY A 678 82.26 44.49 7.09
CA GLY A 678 82.05 43.25 6.29
C GLY A 678 81.50 43.51 4.88
N THR A 679 80.90 42.49 4.24
CA THR A 679 80.47 42.53 2.83
C THR A 679 79.09 43.17 2.60
N GLY A 680 78.36 43.53 3.67
CA GLY A 680 76.98 44.04 3.62
C GLY A 680 75.95 43.05 3.03
N PHE A 681 76.36 41.82 2.75
CA PHE A 681 75.54 40.81 2.07
C PHE A 681 74.46 40.23 2.98
N GLY A 682 74.76 39.97 4.26
CA GLY A 682 73.77 39.49 5.23
C GLY A 682 72.57 40.41 5.40
N MET A 683 72.80 41.73 5.46
CA MET A 683 71.71 42.71 5.56
C MET A 683 70.90 42.80 4.25
N ARG A 684 71.55 42.73 3.08
CA ARG A 684 70.84 42.66 1.79
C ARG A 684 69.96 41.43 1.66
N MET A 685 70.43 40.28 2.14
CA MET A 685 69.66 39.04 2.17
C MET A 685 68.50 39.13 3.16
N ALA A 686 68.73 39.68 4.36
CA ALA A 686 67.66 39.94 5.32
C ALA A 686 66.58 40.87 4.73
N SER A 687 66.96 41.94 4.03
CA SER A 687 66.01 42.82 3.34
C SER A 687 65.21 42.09 2.27
N ALA A 688 65.84 41.23 1.46
CA ALA A 688 65.14 40.43 0.44
C ALA A 688 64.17 39.41 1.04
N LEU A 689 64.54 38.76 2.15
CA LEU A 689 63.65 37.82 2.87
C LEU A 689 62.48 38.56 3.54
N VAL A 690 62.70 39.78 4.04
CA VAL A 690 61.64 40.63 4.58
C VAL A 690 60.67 41.08 3.48
N GLU A 691 61.17 41.42 2.29
CA GLU A 691 60.34 41.73 1.12
C GLU A 691 59.50 40.52 0.69
N GLN A 692 60.06 39.31 0.72
CA GLN A 692 59.32 38.08 0.45
C GLN A 692 58.19 37.80 1.47
N LEU A 693 58.30 38.34 2.69
CA LEU A 693 57.26 38.26 3.72
C LEU A 693 56.22 39.39 3.61
N ASP A 694 56.33 40.26 2.61
CA ASP A 694 55.61 41.55 2.52
C ASP A 694 55.81 42.41 3.79
N GLY A 695 57.00 42.35 4.37
CA GLY A 695 57.34 42.97 5.64
C GLY A 695 58.17 44.26 5.54
N GLN A 696 58.50 44.82 6.69
CA GLN A 696 59.37 45.98 6.86
C GLN A 696 60.48 45.68 7.87
N LEU A 697 61.70 46.09 7.54
CA LEU A 697 62.86 45.99 8.42
C LEU A 697 63.23 47.40 8.91
N GLN A 698 63.19 47.61 10.22
CA GLN A 698 63.59 48.86 10.86
C GLN A 698 64.83 48.63 11.72
N THR A 699 65.79 49.53 11.60
CA THR A 699 67.02 49.54 12.40
C THR A 699 66.98 50.74 13.35
N ALA A 700 67.18 50.51 14.63
CA ALA A 700 67.22 51.55 15.66
C ALA A 700 68.44 51.38 16.57
N ASP A 701 68.96 52.49 17.08
CA ASP A 701 69.98 52.50 18.14
C ASP A 701 69.36 51.97 19.45
N ASN A 702 70.03 51.00 20.08
CA ASN A 702 69.57 50.36 21.31
C ASN A 702 70.25 50.92 22.58
N ALA A 703 71.17 51.89 22.43
CA ALA A 703 71.76 52.72 23.48
C ALA A 703 72.15 51.98 24.80
N PRO A 704 73.25 51.19 24.82
CA PRO A 704 74.16 50.90 23.71
C PRO A 704 73.65 49.75 22.82
N GLY A 705 74.20 49.60 21.62
CA GLY A 705 73.93 48.45 20.73
C GLY A 705 72.92 48.72 19.61
N LEU A 706 72.47 47.66 18.95
CA LEU A 706 71.57 47.73 17.79
C LEU A 706 70.25 46.99 18.07
N ARG A 707 69.14 47.52 17.54
CA ARG A 707 67.85 46.82 17.49
C ARG A 707 67.37 46.73 16.04
N LEU A 708 67.16 45.50 15.58
CA LEU A 708 66.48 45.20 14.33
C LEU A 708 65.07 44.75 14.62
N THR A 709 64.09 45.43 14.04
CA THR A 709 62.67 45.09 14.12
C THR A 709 62.19 44.69 12.75
N VAL A 710 61.67 43.47 12.63
CA VAL A 710 60.99 42.99 11.43
C VAL A 710 59.51 42.93 11.75
N THR A 711 58.68 43.57 10.93
CA THR A 711 57.22 43.42 10.97
C THR A 711 56.73 42.86 9.66
N ALA A 712 55.88 41.84 9.70
CA ALA A 712 55.28 41.23 8.51
C ALA A 712 53.83 40.84 8.79
N PRO A 713 52.92 40.85 7.80
CA PRO A 713 51.56 40.37 7.99
C PRO A 713 51.52 38.89 8.39
N LEU A 714 50.47 38.49 9.11
CA LEU A 714 50.06 37.09 9.22
C LEU A 714 49.13 36.82 8.03
N ASP A 715 49.29 35.66 7.38
CA ASP A 715 48.55 35.30 6.15
C ASP A 715 47.05 35.62 6.20
#